data_AF-E0ULR1-F1
#
_entry.id   AF-E0ULR1-F1
#
_cell.length_a   1.000
_cell.length_b   1.000
_cell.length_c   1.000
_cell.angle_alpha   90.00
_cell.angle_beta   90.00
_cell.angle_gamma   90.00
#
_symmetry.space_group_name_H-M   'P 1'
#
loop_
_entity.id
_entity.type
_entity.pdbx_description
1 polymer ?
#
loop_
_entity_poly.entity_id
_entity_poly.type
_entity_poly.pdbx_seq_one_letter_code
_entity_poly.pdbx_strand_id
1 'polypeptide(L)'
;MKILCIEDDESLAKLLYQILVKQHYEVEIATDGETGWNLVTTSAYDLILLDWMLPKLTGIELCEKLRTRNGLIPSQNQDTPILLMTGLDTTTSKVMGLDAGADDYLVKPLDFEELLARIRALLRRKSGERAPMLKWGQLCLCPNSGQVTYLEQKIQLAQKEYKLLELFLRNPEQIFSLSRLVDSLWSIEKTPTEGAVRAHIKGLRQKLKQAGVPDPLETIYKMGYRLKKVDQAEDKRLVNRDKNLSSPYCLSCFQIPPELWEVWQECRQSYCDRASIIQQAVTALKKGTLTPLLQHQAEREAHTLAGSLGSFGLENASSIARRIEEIFKQPQPPNPLETEQLFQWTTKLTEALSCNLPNPNSCDLRQKKSSVSLVLSPRGTLLILESDMTLRQLLVKEALTWGIETQVATTLDEAEKLLNSGQCNVMLLDLNFYDSEPTGLQFLATLNRQHPSLPAIILTAEESFEKRIEAARWGNHYFLVKPVVPSQILAVVTQTLRQASESSAKILIVDDDSSLLKLLSTLLTPSGYQLTLLSEPQQFWEILEQSEPDLLILDIKFSKPASSDQEKERSSFFNGIELCQVIRNDLRWNRLPVILLSVHTDLETVQRGFMAGADDFLSKPVVASELLIRVRSRLKQRKMWKIIEYDELTGVSLRRKALEDLTRAIHLAQRQGQPFCLAILDLDHFKRVNDQYGHETGDLVLSYFGQLLNKSFRSQDIIGRWGGEEFVVGMIGMTKLEGSKRLENILEKLNNYLFVAANGTSFRVTFSGGIAQLRENGNELQMLYTAADQALYQAKEAGRRRIIAAEKSQPNN
;
A
#
# COMPACT_ATOMS: atom_id res chain seq x y z
N MET A 1 4.88 6.87 18.97
CA MET A 1 3.72 6.31 18.27
C MET A 1 2.76 5.78 19.32
N LYS A 2 1.48 6.14 19.22
CA LYS A 2 0.40 5.69 20.12
C LYS A 2 -0.41 4.60 19.43
N ILE A 3 -0.59 3.46 20.08
CA ILE A 3 -1.34 2.31 19.56
C ILE A 3 -2.58 2.11 20.43
N LEU A 4 -3.75 2.00 19.81
CA LEU A 4 -4.95 1.51 20.48
C LEU A 4 -5.03 0.00 20.30
N CYS A 5 -5.29 -0.75 21.37
CA CYS A 5 -5.52 -2.19 21.35
C CYS A 5 -6.95 -2.48 21.83
N ILE A 6 -7.78 -3.03 20.96
CA ILE A 6 -9.18 -3.36 21.26
C ILE A 6 -9.32 -4.88 21.21
N GLU A 7 -9.45 -5.49 22.39
CA GLU A 7 -9.31 -6.93 22.63
C GLU A 7 -10.04 -7.26 23.95
N ASP A 8 -10.98 -8.20 23.93
CA ASP A 8 -11.84 -8.51 25.09
C ASP A 8 -11.27 -9.59 26.02
N ASP A 9 -10.39 -10.49 25.54
CA ASP A 9 -9.58 -11.33 26.41
C ASP A 9 -8.55 -10.48 27.17
N GLU A 10 -8.86 -10.17 28.44
CA GLU A 10 -7.96 -9.48 29.36
C GLU A 10 -6.55 -10.09 29.42
N SER A 11 -6.42 -11.41 29.22
CA SER A 11 -5.14 -12.12 29.25
C SER A 11 -4.30 -11.76 28.02
N LEU A 12 -4.90 -11.81 26.83
CA LEU A 12 -4.24 -11.45 25.59
C LEU A 12 -3.97 -9.94 25.51
N ALA A 13 -4.95 -9.10 25.87
CA ALA A 13 -4.79 -7.64 25.93
C ALA A 13 -3.62 -7.21 26.83
N LYS A 14 -3.49 -7.83 28.01
CA LYS A 14 -2.39 -7.59 28.97
C LYS A 14 -1.03 -8.08 28.45
N LEU A 15 -1.00 -9.19 27.72
CA LEU A 15 0.21 -9.71 27.08
C LEU A 15 0.67 -8.82 25.91
N LEU A 16 -0.27 -8.41 25.05
CA LEU A 16 -0.05 -7.44 23.97
C LEU A 16 0.51 -6.13 24.51
N TYR A 17 -0.10 -5.57 25.56
CA TYR A 17 0.39 -4.36 26.23
C TYR A 17 1.85 -4.50 26.70
N GLN A 18 2.20 -5.59 27.40
CA GLN A 18 3.57 -5.82 27.86
C GLN A 18 4.58 -5.92 26.72
N ILE A 19 4.23 -6.60 25.63
CA ILE A 19 5.09 -6.77 24.46
C ILE A 19 5.29 -5.44 23.73
N LEU A 20 4.22 -4.67 23.51
CA LEU A 20 4.26 -3.41 22.75
C LEU A 20 4.96 -2.29 23.54
N VAL A 21 4.73 -2.17 24.86
CA VAL A 21 5.46 -1.23 25.72
C VAL A 21 6.95 -1.60 25.84
N LYS A 22 7.29 -2.90 25.80
CA LYS A 22 8.68 -3.37 25.71
C LYS A 22 9.35 -2.96 24.38
N GLN A 23 8.60 -2.87 23.28
CA GLN A 23 9.03 -2.26 22.00
C GLN A 23 8.89 -0.73 21.98
N HIS A 24 8.74 -0.11 23.15
CA HIS A 24 8.71 1.35 23.38
C HIS A 24 7.50 2.12 22.82
N TYR A 25 6.49 1.42 22.30
CA TYR A 25 5.21 2.02 21.93
C TYR A 25 4.46 2.54 23.17
N GLU A 26 3.61 3.54 22.94
CA GLU A 26 2.60 3.97 23.90
C GLU A 26 1.31 3.23 23.57
N VAL A 27 0.67 2.59 24.55
CA VAL A 27 -0.41 1.64 24.31
C VAL A 27 -1.59 1.95 25.22
N GLU A 28 -2.78 2.02 24.63
CA GLU A 28 -4.05 2.17 25.32
C GLU A 28 -4.94 0.97 25.00
N ILE A 29 -5.77 0.54 25.95
CA ILE A 29 -6.55 -0.71 25.86
C ILE A 29 -8.04 -0.40 25.96
N ALA A 30 -8.86 -1.05 25.13
CA ALA A 30 -10.30 -1.16 25.29
C ALA A 30 -10.73 -2.64 25.22
N THR A 31 -11.68 -3.02 26.07
CA THR A 31 -12.19 -4.41 26.19
C THR A 31 -13.50 -4.64 25.43
N ASP A 32 -14.01 -3.62 24.73
CA ASP A 32 -15.22 -3.70 23.92
C ASP A 32 -15.21 -2.63 22.80
N GLY A 33 -16.00 -2.85 21.75
CA GLY A 33 -15.98 -1.98 20.57
C GLY A 33 -16.57 -0.58 20.79
N GLU A 34 -17.47 -0.39 21.75
CA GLU A 34 -17.98 0.96 22.08
C GLU A 34 -16.91 1.78 22.80
N THR A 35 -16.21 1.17 23.75
CA THR A 35 -15.07 1.78 24.43
C THR A 35 -13.97 2.10 23.41
N GLY A 36 -13.71 1.20 22.46
CA GLY A 36 -12.87 1.46 21.29
C GLY A 36 -13.31 2.67 20.46
N TRP A 37 -14.61 2.77 20.12
CA TRP A 37 -15.20 3.89 19.39
C TRP A 37 -15.06 5.24 20.12
N ASN A 38 -15.30 5.25 21.43
CA ASN A 38 -15.17 6.44 22.27
C ASN A 38 -13.70 6.91 22.37
N LEU A 39 -12.74 5.99 22.30
CA LEU A 39 -11.32 6.32 22.26
C LEU A 39 -10.87 6.85 20.89
N VAL A 40 -11.27 6.25 19.77
CA VAL A 40 -10.88 6.73 18.42
C VAL A 40 -11.56 8.02 17.99
N THR A 41 -12.66 8.41 18.65
CA THR A 41 -13.31 9.71 18.44
C THR A 41 -12.66 10.83 19.27
N THR A 42 -12.07 10.51 20.43
CA THR A 42 -11.45 11.51 21.34
C THR A 42 -9.94 11.66 21.19
N SER A 43 -9.20 10.58 20.90
CA SER A 43 -7.74 10.56 20.75
C SER A 43 -7.29 10.16 19.35
N ALA A 44 -6.19 10.74 18.87
CA ALA A 44 -5.48 10.27 17.68
C ALA A 44 -4.54 9.10 18.00
N TYR A 45 -4.51 8.09 17.13
CA TYR A 45 -3.63 6.92 17.22
C TYR A 45 -2.85 6.74 15.92
N ASP A 46 -1.70 6.06 15.98
CA ASP A 46 -0.86 5.76 14.82
C ASP A 46 -1.12 4.37 14.23
N LEU A 47 -1.74 3.49 15.03
CA LEU A 47 -2.23 2.17 14.64
C LEU A 47 -3.38 1.77 15.59
N ILE A 48 -4.35 1.04 15.06
CA ILE A 48 -5.35 0.33 15.86
C ILE A 48 -5.12 -1.19 15.67
N LEU A 49 -4.91 -1.91 16.77
CA LEU A 49 -5.06 -3.36 16.84
C LEU A 49 -6.49 -3.65 17.25
N LEU A 50 -7.16 -4.55 16.53
CA LEU A 50 -8.60 -4.73 16.64
C LEU A 50 -8.95 -6.22 16.57
N ASP A 51 -9.50 -6.82 17.62
CA ASP A 51 -10.16 -8.11 17.47
C ASP A 51 -11.42 -7.97 16.61
N TRP A 52 -11.63 -8.92 15.72
CA TRP A 52 -12.87 -9.21 15.04
C TRP A 52 -14.05 -9.38 16.00
N MET A 53 -13.89 -10.20 17.04
CA MET A 53 -14.98 -10.76 17.85
C MET A 53 -15.25 -9.97 19.14
N LEU A 54 -15.43 -8.66 19.03
CA LEU A 54 -15.66 -7.80 20.19
C LEU A 54 -17.13 -7.75 20.67
N PRO A 55 -17.36 -7.65 21.99
CA PRO A 55 -18.69 -7.41 22.55
C PRO A 55 -19.19 -5.99 22.28
N LYS A 56 -20.52 -5.85 22.32
CA LYS A 56 -21.35 -4.64 22.03
C LYS A 56 -21.29 -4.12 20.60
N LEU A 57 -20.10 -4.02 20.01
CA LEU A 57 -19.83 -3.57 18.66
C LEU A 57 -18.65 -4.39 18.13
N THR A 58 -18.84 -5.14 17.05
CA THR A 58 -17.80 -6.04 16.52
C THR A 58 -16.66 -5.25 15.87
N GLY A 59 -15.50 -5.90 15.72
CA GLY A 59 -14.34 -5.28 15.07
C GLY A 59 -14.59 -4.93 13.60
N ILE A 60 -15.41 -5.72 12.90
CA ILE A 60 -15.82 -5.43 11.52
C ILE A 60 -16.67 -4.17 11.46
N GLU A 61 -17.74 -4.08 12.26
CA GLU A 61 -18.60 -2.89 12.29
C GLU A 61 -17.85 -1.64 12.76
N LEU A 62 -16.89 -1.77 13.69
CA LEU A 62 -16.03 -0.67 14.11
C LEU A 62 -15.10 -0.22 12.99
N CYS A 63 -14.53 -1.15 12.22
CA CYS A 63 -13.69 -0.88 11.07
C CYS A 63 -14.48 -0.16 9.96
N GLU A 64 -15.67 -0.65 9.62
CA GLU A 64 -16.57 -0.02 8.64
C GLU A 64 -16.97 1.40 9.09
N LYS A 65 -17.32 1.59 10.37
CA LYS A 65 -17.63 2.91 10.95
C LYS A 65 -16.45 3.87 10.90
N LEU A 66 -15.22 3.39 11.13
CA LEU A 66 -13.98 4.18 11.02
C LEU A 66 -13.68 4.60 9.58
N ARG A 67 -13.98 3.75 8.60
CA ARG A 67 -13.69 3.97 7.17
C ARG A 67 -14.82 4.69 6.41
N THR A 68 -16.01 4.79 7.00
CA THR A 68 -17.18 5.48 6.42
C THR A 68 -16.99 7.01 6.41
N ARG A 69 -17.07 7.62 5.22
CA ARG A 69 -16.87 9.08 5.04
C ARG A 69 -18.05 9.98 5.41
N ASN A 70 -19.21 9.41 5.72
CA ASN A 70 -20.45 10.17 5.93
C ASN A 70 -20.75 10.53 7.40
N GLY A 71 -19.77 10.38 8.30
CA GLY A 71 -19.90 10.86 9.68
C GLY A 71 -19.86 12.39 9.75
N LEU A 72 -20.78 13.01 10.50
CA LEU A 72 -20.83 14.47 10.75
C LEU A 72 -19.68 15.00 11.64
N ILE A 73 -18.65 14.19 11.86
CA ILE A 73 -17.45 14.50 12.65
C ILE A 73 -16.25 13.97 11.85
N PRO A 74 -15.28 14.81 11.46
CA PRO A 74 -14.03 14.35 10.85
C PRO A 74 -13.25 13.50 11.86
N SER A 75 -13.27 12.17 11.70
CA SER A 75 -12.54 11.29 12.60
C SER A 75 -11.04 11.38 12.31
N GLN A 76 -10.27 11.89 13.27
CA GLN A 76 -8.81 12.00 13.23
C GLN A 76 -8.06 10.65 13.06
N ASN A 77 -8.80 9.54 13.01
CA ASN A 77 -8.32 8.19 12.75
C ASN A 77 -8.86 7.55 11.46
N GLN A 78 -9.53 8.30 10.57
CA GLN A 78 -10.12 7.76 9.33
C GLN A 78 -9.10 7.04 8.44
N ASP A 79 -7.86 7.56 8.37
CA ASP A 79 -6.73 6.95 7.67
C ASP A 79 -5.70 6.29 8.62
N THR A 80 -6.00 6.17 9.92
CA THR A 80 -5.15 5.42 10.86
C THR A 80 -5.22 3.93 10.47
N PRO A 81 -4.07 3.24 10.28
CA PRO A 81 -4.08 1.83 9.89
C PRO A 81 -4.80 0.95 10.93
N ILE A 82 -5.47 -0.09 10.45
CA ILE A 82 -6.14 -1.11 11.28
C ILE A 82 -5.50 -2.48 11.00
N LEU A 83 -5.00 -3.16 12.04
CA LEU A 83 -4.60 -4.56 11.99
C LEU A 83 -5.66 -5.40 12.70
N LEU A 84 -6.38 -6.19 11.90
CA LEU A 84 -7.47 -7.03 12.39
C LEU A 84 -6.93 -8.37 12.92
N MET A 85 -7.15 -8.65 14.20
CA MET A 85 -6.82 -9.92 14.85
C MET A 85 -8.07 -10.82 14.81
N THR A 86 -7.94 -12.09 14.44
CA THR A 86 -9.11 -12.97 14.31
C THR A 86 -8.82 -14.43 14.59
N GLY A 87 -9.75 -15.12 15.27
CA GLY A 87 -9.72 -16.59 15.41
C GLY A 87 -10.16 -17.35 14.15
N LEU A 88 -10.57 -16.65 13.09
CA LEU A 88 -11.05 -17.25 11.85
C LEU A 88 -9.92 -17.27 10.80
N ASP A 89 -9.39 -18.45 10.52
CA ASP A 89 -8.29 -18.66 9.57
C ASP A 89 -8.73 -18.77 8.10
N THR A 90 -10.05 -18.82 7.85
CA THR A 90 -10.60 -19.04 6.50
C THR A 90 -10.30 -17.89 5.53
N THR A 91 -10.09 -18.22 4.25
CA THR A 91 -9.86 -17.24 3.18
C THR A 91 -11.03 -16.25 3.04
N THR A 92 -12.26 -16.69 3.29
CA THR A 92 -13.45 -15.82 3.25
C THR A 92 -13.46 -14.81 4.39
N SER A 93 -13.14 -15.21 5.63
CA SER A 93 -12.98 -14.27 6.75
C SER A 93 -11.86 -13.25 6.47
N LYS A 94 -10.71 -13.71 5.97
CA LYS A 94 -9.58 -12.85 5.59
C LYS A 94 -9.95 -11.80 4.55
N VAL A 95 -10.72 -12.18 3.52
CA VAL A 95 -11.29 -11.27 2.51
C VAL A 95 -12.24 -10.26 3.14
N MET A 96 -13.25 -10.73 3.89
CA MET A 96 -14.26 -9.88 4.55
C MET A 96 -13.64 -8.81 5.46
N GLY A 97 -12.59 -9.17 6.23
CA GLY A 97 -11.90 -8.21 7.10
C GLY A 97 -11.18 -7.08 6.35
N LEU A 98 -10.63 -7.38 5.16
CA LEU A 98 -9.97 -6.39 4.32
C LEU A 98 -10.98 -5.55 3.51
N ASP A 99 -12.10 -6.14 3.08
CA ASP A 99 -13.19 -5.42 2.39
C ASP A 99 -13.93 -4.45 3.33
N ALA A 100 -14.06 -4.81 4.63
CA ALA A 100 -14.47 -3.90 5.71
C ALA A 100 -13.48 -2.72 5.94
N GLY A 101 -12.32 -2.73 5.28
CA GLY A 101 -11.37 -1.64 5.22
C GLY A 101 -10.18 -1.72 6.19
N ALA A 102 -9.88 -2.92 6.72
CA ALA A 102 -8.63 -3.15 7.46
C ALA A 102 -7.41 -3.07 6.52
N ASP A 103 -6.25 -2.71 7.07
CA ASP A 103 -5.01 -2.50 6.31
C ASP A 103 -4.15 -3.76 6.17
N ASP A 104 -4.38 -4.72 7.08
CA ASP A 104 -3.80 -6.06 7.15
C ASP A 104 -4.58 -6.89 8.20
N TYR A 105 -4.34 -8.20 8.28
CA TYR A 105 -4.91 -9.08 9.32
C TYR A 105 -3.82 -9.97 9.96
N LEU A 106 -4.13 -10.56 11.11
CA LEU A 106 -3.36 -11.63 11.76
C LEU A 106 -4.30 -12.66 12.41
N VAL A 107 -3.96 -13.94 12.28
CA VAL A 107 -4.78 -15.06 12.80
C VAL A 107 -4.33 -15.41 14.23
N LYS A 108 -5.28 -15.68 15.14
CA LYS A 108 -5.04 -16.20 16.49
C LYS A 108 -4.85 -17.73 16.44
N PRO A 109 -3.93 -18.34 17.22
CA PRO A 109 -3.05 -17.71 18.21
C PRO A 109 -1.94 -16.86 17.55
N LEU A 110 -1.69 -15.68 18.12
CA LEU A 110 -0.81 -14.68 17.52
C LEU A 110 0.67 -15.06 17.66
N ASP A 111 1.41 -15.11 16.55
CA ASP A 111 2.86 -15.01 16.60
C ASP A 111 3.26 -13.56 16.90
N PHE A 112 4.00 -13.34 18.00
CA PHE A 112 4.34 -12.00 18.45
C PHE A 112 5.43 -11.32 17.60
N GLU A 113 6.27 -12.07 16.89
CA GLU A 113 7.28 -11.49 16.00
C GLU A 113 6.68 -11.13 14.63
N GLU A 114 5.73 -11.92 14.13
CA GLU A 114 4.89 -11.59 12.97
C GLU A 114 3.99 -10.39 13.26
N LEU A 115 3.29 -10.38 14.41
CA LEU A 115 2.52 -9.23 14.88
C LEU A 115 3.38 -7.97 14.85
N LEU A 116 4.55 -8.00 15.47
CA LEU A 116 5.47 -6.87 15.44
C LEU A 116 5.94 -6.56 14.01
N ALA A 117 6.14 -7.53 13.12
CA ALA A 117 6.49 -7.28 11.72
C ALA A 117 5.38 -6.51 10.98
N ARG A 118 4.12 -6.93 11.11
CA ARG A 118 2.94 -6.25 10.54
C ARG A 118 2.77 -4.86 11.13
N ILE A 119 2.84 -4.71 12.46
CA ILE A 119 2.81 -3.41 13.17
C ILE A 119 3.87 -2.44 12.61
N ARG A 120 5.11 -2.91 12.43
CA ARG A 120 6.19 -2.11 11.83
C ARG A 120 5.89 -1.76 10.36
N ALA A 121 5.36 -2.70 9.59
CA ALA A 121 4.97 -2.48 8.20
C ALA A 121 3.83 -1.44 8.05
N LEU A 122 2.89 -1.43 9.01
CA LEU A 122 1.77 -0.48 9.11
C LEU A 122 2.22 0.91 9.58
N LEU A 123 2.99 1.00 10.66
CA LEU A 123 3.42 2.29 11.24
C LEU A 123 4.34 3.09 10.31
N ARG A 124 5.18 2.40 9.49
CA ARG A 124 5.97 3.04 8.42
C ARG A 124 5.10 3.73 7.37
N ARG A 125 3.82 3.38 7.24
CA ARG A 125 2.88 4.01 6.29
C ARG A 125 2.54 5.43 6.77
N LYS A 126 2.14 5.61 8.04
CA LYS A 126 1.58 6.89 8.52
C LYS A 126 2.59 8.05 8.61
N SER A 127 3.81 7.81 9.10
CA SER A 127 4.69 8.92 9.54
C SER A 127 5.32 9.78 8.44
N GLY A 128 5.35 9.33 7.17
CA GLY A 128 5.94 10.06 6.04
C GLY A 128 7.47 10.20 6.07
N GLU A 129 8.09 10.32 7.25
CA GLU A 129 9.51 10.09 7.49
C GLU A 129 9.80 8.58 7.54
N ARG A 130 10.57 8.10 6.56
CA ARG A 130 11.29 6.83 6.72
C ARG A 130 12.57 7.11 7.49
N ALA A 131 12.57 6.81 8.78
CA ALA A 131 13.79 6.85 9.57
C ALA A 131 14.75 5.76 9.07
N PRO A 132 15.94 6.12 8.53
CA PRO A 132 16.92 5.12 8.10
C PRO A 132 17.49 4.37 9.31
N MET A 133 18.28 3.31 9.06
CA MET A 133 19.10 2.71 10.11
C MET A 133 20.09 3.79 10.60
N LEU A 134 19.93 4.22 11.85
CA LEU A 134 20.69 5.32 12.42
C LEU A 134 22.02 4.79 12.93
N LYS A 135 23.12 5.18 12.30
CA LYS A 135 24.47 4.66 12.59
C LYS A 135 25.39 5.71 13.21
N TRP A 136 26.26 5.24 14.10
CA TRP A 136 27.42 5.98 14.60
C TRP A 136 28.60 5.00 14.75
N GLY A 137 29.48 4.97 13.75
CA GLY A 137 30.44 3.88 13.60
C GLY A 137 29.72 2.52 13.57
N GLN A 138 30.17 1.58 14.39
CA GLN A 138 29.57 0.25 14.54
C GLN A 138 28.32 0.20 15.43
N LEU A 139 27.87 1.33 16.00
CA LEU A 139 26.62 1.43 16.75
C LEU A 139 25.46 1.67 15.78
N CYS A 140 24.49 0.76 15.74
CA CYS A 140 23.28 0.87 14.95
C CYS A 140 22.06 0.98 15.88
N LEU A 141 21.23 1.99 15.69
CA LEU A 141 19.86 2.03 16.21
C LEU A 141 18.91 1.86 15.02
N CYS A 142 17.96 0.94 15.15
CA CYS A 142 16.96 0.66 14.11
C CYS A 142 15.60 1.18 14.56
N PRO A 143 15.17 2.40 14.17
CA PRO A 143 13.89 2.97 14.61
C PRO A 143 12.70 2.09 14.23
N ASN A 144 12.83 1.37 13.11
CA ASN A 144 11.85 0.39 12.66
C ASN A 144 11.68 -0.78 13.63
N SER A 145 12.72 -1.27 14.32
CA SER A 145 12.65 -2.49 15.14
C SER A 145 12.79 -2.26 16.65
N GLY A 146 13.03 -1.02 17.10
CA GLY A 146 13.29 -0.68 18.50
C GLY A 146 14.64 -1.20 19.02
N GLN A 147 15.44 -1.86 18.19
CA GLN A 147 16.69 -2.50 18.61
C GLN A 147 17.88 -1.54 18.45
N VAL A 148 18.79 -1.62 19.42
CA VAL A 148 20.13 -1.03 19.37
C VAL A 148 21.14 -2.16 19.36
N THR A 149 22.09 -2.13 18.44
CA THR A 149 23.16 -3.12 18.32
C THR A 149 24.53 -2.44 18.18
N TYR A 150 25.57 -3.12 18.66
CA TYR A 150 26.96 -2.75 18.42
C TYR A 150 27.74 -4.03 18.09
N LEU A 151 28.41 -4.07 16.93
CA LEU A 151 29.03 -5.30 16.41
C LEU A 151 28.05 -6.49 16.46
N GLU A 152 26.82 -6.26 15.95
CA GLU A 152 25.65 -7.16 15.98
C GLU A 152 25.10 -7.55 17.38
N GLN A 153 25.82 -7.28 18.47
CA GLN A 153 25.35 -7.57 19.84
C GLN A 153 24.28 -6.57 20.29
N LYS A 154 23.17 -7.09 20.83
CA LYS A 154 22.00 -6.27 21.24
C LYS A 154 22.23 -5.55 22.57
N ILE A 155 22.08 -4.23 22.58
CA ILE A 155 22.18 -3.37 23.76
C ILE A 155 20.77 -3.08 24.30
N GLN A 156 20.49 -3.46 25.56
CA GLN A 156 19.21 -3.15 26.19
C GLN A 156 19.23 -1.76 26.84
N LEU A 157 18.44 -0.83 26.30
CA LEU A 157 18.22 0.51 26.85
C LEU A 157 16.82 0.61 27.48
N ALA A 158 16.64 1.47 28.47
CA ALA A 158 15.33 1.86 28.96
C ALA A 158 14.69 2.87 27.99
N GLN A 159 13.36 2.95 27.94
CA GLN A 159 12.61 3.76 26.95
C GLN A 159 13.11 5.22 26.81
N LYS A 160 13.47 5.87 27.93
CA LYS A 160 14.02 7.25 27.92
C LYS A 160 15.48 7.33 27.44
N GLU A 161 16.28 6.31 27.71
CA GLU A 161 17.66 6.19 27.20
C GLU A 161 17.67 5.90 25.69
N TYR A 162 16.76 5.03 25.22
CA TYR A 162 16.52 4.78 23.80
C TYR A 162 16.11 6.07 23.07
N LYS A 163 15.08 6.79 23.57
CA LYS A 163 14.63 8.03 22.93
C LYS A 163 15.70 9.12 22.94
N LEU A 164 16.56 9.19 23.97
CA LEU A 164 17.74 10.06 23.98
C LEU A 164 18.74 9.67 22.88
N LEU A 165 19.07 8.38 22.74
CA LEU A 165 19.99 7.92 21.71
C LEU A 165 19.43 8.15 20.29
N GLU A 166 18.15 7.86 20.05
CA GLU A 166 17.48 8.15 18.78
C GLU A 166 17.52 9.66 18.46
N LEU A 167 17.24 10.53 19.44
CA LEU A 167 17.28 11.99 19.26
C LEU A 167 18.68 12.48 18.86
N PHE A 168 19.75 11.98 19.51
CA PHE A 168 21.13 12.35 19.14
C PHE A 168 21.55 11.79 17.78
N LEU A 169 21.14 10.57 17.41
CA LEU A 169 21.49 9.95 16.13
C LEU A 169 20.71 10.53 14.94
N ARG A 170 19.46 11.00 15.16
CA ARG A 170 18.68 11.73 14.14
C ARG A 170 19.23 13.13 13.86
N ASN A 171 19.92 13.74 14.83
CA ASN A 171 20.39 15.12 14.77
C ASN A 171 21.92 15.17 15.03
N PRO A 172 22.73 14.57 14.13
CA PRO A 172 24.18 14.62 14.26
C PRO A 172 24.69 16.07 14.30
N GLU A 173 25.78 16.30 15.03
CA GLU A 173 26.42 17.61 15.23
C GLU A 173 25.59 18.68 15.99
N GLN A 174 24.29 18.49 16.20
CA GLN A 174 23.45 19.41 16.98
C GLN A 174 23.75 19.36 18.48
N ILE A 175 23.74 20.53 19.12
CA ILE A 175 23.85 20.68 20.58
C ILE A 175 22.44 20.76 21.20
N PHE A 176 22.16 19.91 22.18
CA PHE A 176 20.91 19.88 22.94
C PHE A 176 21.11 20.36 24.38
N SER A 177 20.43 21.47 24.74
CA SER A 177 20.35 21.95 26.12
C SER A 177 19.48 21.03 26.98
N LEU A 178 19.66 21.09 28.31
CA LEU A 178 18.85 20.30 29.25
C LEU A 178 17.35 20.63 29.14
N SER A 179 16.99 21.90 28.93
CA SER A 179 15.60 22.32 28.67
C SER A 179 15.02 21.65 27.42
N ARG A 180 15.67 21.77 26.26
CA ARG A 180 15.19 21.14 25.01
C ARG A 180 15.09 19.61 25.11
N LEU A 181 15.94 18.97 25.91
CA LEU A 181 15.83 17.54 26.19
C LEU A 181 14.61 17.19 27.04
N VAL A 182 14.16 18.08 27.95
CA VAL A 182 12.88 17.93 28.65
C VAL A 182 11.73 18.07 27.65
N ASP A 183 11.67 19.20 26.96
CA ASP A 183 10.56 19.59 26.06
C ASP A 183 10.34 18.56 24.93
N SER A 184 11.43 17.95 24.43
CA SER A 184 11.38 16.98 23.33
C SER A 184 10.98 15.56 23.75
N LEU A 185 10.98 15.22 25.04
CA LEU A 185 10.94 13.82 25.50
C LEU A 185 9.96 13.52 26.65
N TRP A 186 9.36 14.53 27.29
CA TRP A 186 8.39 14.37 28.37
C TRP A 186 7.11 15.17 28.12
N SER A 187 5.95 14.53 28.37
CA SER A 187 4.63 15.15 28.27
C SER A 187 4.41 16.20 29.38
N ILE A 188 3.59 17.21 29.09
CA ILE A 188 3.34 18.40 29.94
C ILE A 188 2.99 18.04 31.40
N GLU A 189 2.26 16.95 31.62
CA GLU A 189 1.77 16.51 32.93
C GLU A 189 2.87 16.00 33.89
N LYS A 190 4.06 15.63 33.38
CA LYS A 190 5.16 15.05 34.19
C LYS A 190 6.52 15.58 33.75
N THR A 191 6.74 16.87 33.97
CA THR A 191 8.04 17.52 33.76
C THR A 191 9.08 17.02 34.79
N PRO A 192 10.19 16.40 34.35
CA PRO A 192 11.28 15.98 35.23
C PRO A 192 12.15 17.18 35.63
N THR A 193 12.86 17.07 36.75
CA THR A 193 13.97 17.99 37.05
C THR A 193 15.17 17.69 36.14
N GLU A 194 16.03 18.69 35.88
CA GLU A 194 17.26 18.49 35.09
C GLU A 194 18.13 17.35 35.62
N GLY A 195 18.12 17.10 36.93
CA GLY A 195 18.84 16.01 37.57
C GLY A 195 18.45 14.63 37.03
N ALA A 196 17.17 14.40 36.72
CA ALA A 196 16.69 13.15 36.14
C ALA A 196 17.13 13.00 34.67
N VAL A 197 17.16 14.09 33.89
CA VAL A 197 17.72 14.07 32.52
C VAL A 197 19.21 13.70 32.55
N ARG A 198 19.98 14.32 33.46
CA ARG A 198 21.40 13.98 33.68
C ARG A 198 21.59 12.52 34.14
N ALA A 199 20.66 11.98 34.94
CA ALA A 199 20.68 10.58 35.35
C ALA A 199 20.45 9.61 34.17
N HIS A 200 19.49 9.89 33.28
CA HIS A 200 19.28 9.07 32.07
C HIS A 200 20.47 9.12 31.11
N ILE A 201 21.10 10.29 30.91
CA ILE A 201 22.31 10.40 30.08
C ILE A 201 23.49 9.62 30.70
N LYS A 202 23.61 9.61 32.03
CA LYS A 202 24.59 8.78 32.75
C LYS A 202 24.31 7.28 32.56
N GLY A 203 23.05 6.86 32.66
CA GLY A 203 22.62 5.48 32.43
C GLY A 203 22.92 5.00 31.00
N LEU A 204 22.56 5.81 29.99
CA LEU A 204 22.86 5.57 28.58
C LEU A 204 24.37 5.41 28.36
N ARG A 205 25.21 6.34 28.83
CA ARG A 205 26.67 6.25 28.72
C ARG A 205 27.23 5.00 29.40
N GLN A 206 26.71 4.63 30.58
CA GLN A 206 27.17 3.45 31.30
C GLN A 206 26.86 2.15 30.55
N LYS A 207 25.66 2.02 29.99
CA LYS A 207 25.23 0.83 29.22
C LYS A 207 25.99 0.71 27.89
N LEU A 208 26.15 1.82 27.17
CA LEU A 208 26.96 1.85 25.94
C LEU A 208 28.41 1.45 26.22
N LYS A 209 29.03 1.99 27.28
CA LYS A 209 30.39 1.60 27.70
C LYS A 209 30.49 0.13 28.13
N GLN A 210 29.46 -0.42 28.79
CA GLN A 210 29.40 -1.85 29.15
C GLN A 210 29.33 -2.76 27.91
N ALA A 211 28.71 -2.30 26.82
CA ALA A 211 28.67 -2.99 25.53
C ALA A 211 29.91 -2.72 24.63
N GLY A 212 30.98 -2.12 25.17
CA GLY A 212 32.21 -1.84 24.42
C GLY A 212 32.16 -0.63 23.49
N VAL A 213 31.05 0.13 23.47
CA VAL A 213 30.90 1.31 22.62
C VAL A 213 31.78 2.45 23.15
N PRO A 214 32.65 3.08 22.35
CA PRO A 214 33.34 4.31 22.75
C PRO A 214 32.31 5.43 22.95
N ASP A 215 32.40 6.19 24.06
CA ASP A 215 31.37 7.17 24.46
C ASP A 215 30.97 8.10 23.31
N PRO A 216 29.76 7.96 22.73
CA PRO A 216 29.38 8.71 21.53
C PRO A 216 28.97 10.15 21.83
N LEU A 217 28.72 10.47 23.10
CA LEU A 217 28.23 11.78 23.51
C LEU A 217 29.38 12.66 23.99
N GLU A 218 29.39 13.89 23.53
CA GLU A 218 30.21 14.99 24.03
C GLU A 218 29.39 15.81 25.03
N THR A 219 30.01 16.23 26.13
CA THR A 219 29.40 17.19 27.07
C THR A 219 30.02 18.56 26.82
N ILE A 220 29.25 19.50 26.27
CA ILE A 220 29.72 20.86 25.99
C ILE A 220 29.37 21.75 27.18
N TYR A 221 30.41 22.25 27.85
CA TYR A 221 30.30 22.99 29.11
C TYR A 221 29.32 24.17 29.01
N LYS A 222 28.38 24.26 29.96
CA LYS A 222 27.26 25.22 30.01
C LYS A 222 26.26 25.21 28.82
N MET A 223 26.50 24.46 27.75
CA MET A 223 25.61 24.43 26.57
C MET A 223 24.76 23.16 26.46
N GLY A 224 25.28 21.99 26.86
CA GLY A 224 24.52 20.73 26.84
C GLY A 224 25.30 19.54 26.28
N TYR A 225 24.67 18.76 25.41
CA TYR A 225 25.21 17.51 24.88
C TYR A 225 25.11 17.43 23.35
N ARG A 226 26.07 16.74 22.71
CA ARG A 226 26.19 16.58 21.25
C ARG A 226 26.70 15.18 20.90
N LEU A 227 26.37 14.67 19.71
CA LEU A 227 26.98 13.45 19.15
C LEU A 227 28.37 13.76 18.54
N LYS A 228 29.39 12.96 18.88
CA LYS A 228 30.75 13.09 18.32
C LYS A 228 30.81 12.72 16.84
N LYS A 229 31.83 13.17 16.11
CA LYS A 229 32.14 12.69 14.75
C LYS A 229 32.82 11.30 14.80
N VAL A 230 32.85 10.61 13.66
CA VAL A 230 33.39 9.24 13.51
C VAL A 230 34.53 9.25 12.51
N ASP A 231 35.69 8.69 12.88
CA ASP A 231 36.83 8.52 11.99
C ASP A 231 36.64 7.31 11.07
N GLN A 232 36.80 7.51 9.76
CA GLN A 232 36.29 6.60 8.71
C GLN A 232 37.20 5.40 8.38
N ALA A 233 37.89 4.80 9.36
CA ALA A 233 39.03 3.91 9.10
C ALA A 233 38.75 2.40 9.04
N GLU A 234 37.73 1.86 9.75
CA GLU A 234 37.75 0.44 10.16
C GLU A 234 36.67 -0.49 9.55
N ASP A 235 35.69 0.02 8.79
CA ASP A 235 34.46 -0.75 8.46
C ASP A 235 34.60 -1.71 7.27
N LYS A 236 35.44 -2.76 7.41
CA LYS A 236 35.58 -3.87 6.44
C LYS A 236 35.97 -5.22 7.10
N ARG A 237 35.00 -6.02 7.59
CA ARG A 237 35.09 -7.52 7.64
C ARG A 237 33.83 -8.24 8.21
N LEU A 238 33.56 -9.43 7.63
CA LEU A 238 32.80 -10.61 8.13
C LEU A 238 31.26 -10.69 7.95
N VAL A 239 30.79 -11.90 7.61
CA VAL A 239 29.39 -12.39 7.42
C VAL A 239 29.36 -13.94 7.59
N ASN A 240 28.32 -14.54 8.20
CA ASN A 240 27.69 -15.90 7.99
C ASN A 240 27.33 -16.73 9.27
N ARG A 241 26.09 -17.31 9.35
CA ARG A 241 25.76 -18.78 9.51
C ARG A 241 24.31 -19.16 10.00
N ASP A 242 23.57 -19.92 9.17
CA ASP A 242 22.81 -21.20 9.37
C ASP A 242 21.70 -21.52 10.46
N LYS A 243 20.43 -21.75 9.98
CA LYS A 243 19.60 -23.03 9.94
C LYS A 243 18.61 -23.59 11.05
N ASN A 244 17.37 -23.98 10.61
CA ASN A 244 16.63 -25.31 10.71
C ASN A 244 15.39 -25.66 11.66
N LEU A 245 14.36 -26.41 11.11
CA LEU A 245 13.47 -27.52 11.66
C LEU A 245 11.89 -27.46 11.95
N SER A 246 11.06 -27.88 10.96
CA SER A 246 9.85 -28.82 10.83
C SER A 246 8.72 -29.27 11.86
N SER A 247 7.46 -29.43 11.32
CA SER A 247 6.38 -30.51 11.50
C SER A 247 5.38 -30.60 12.72
N PRO A 248 4.24 -31.38 12.72
CA PRO A 248 3.23 -31.84 11.69
C PRO A 248 1.69 -31.97 12.13
N TYR A 249 0.81 -32.56 11.25
CA TYR A 249 -0.65 -32.97 11.34
C TYR A 249 -1.74 -31.89 10.98
N CYS A 250 -2.65 -31.98 9.96
CA CYS A 250 -3.68 -32.98 9.49
C CYS A 250 -5.09 -32.78 10.14
N LEU A 251 -6.29 -32.99 9.54
CA LEU A 251 -6.92 -33.42 8.24
C LEU A 251 -8.48 -33.14 8.34
N SER A 252 -9.46 -33.30 7.41
CA SER A 252 -9.63 -33.55 5.94
C SER A 252 -11.15 -33.68 5.52
N CYS A 253 -11.64 -33.12 4.38
CA CYS A 253 -12.86 -33.58 3.63
C CYS A 253 -13.07 -32.86 2.26
N PHE A 254 -13.64 -33.54 1.23
CA PHE A 254 -13.67 -33.05 -0.19
C PHE A 254 -15.05 -32.56 -0.72
N GLN A 255 -15.03 -31.80 -1.84
CA GLN A 255 -15.74 -32.14 -3.12
C GLN A 255 -15.12 -31.42 -4.33
N ILE A 256 -15.38 -31.87 -5.58
CA ILE A 256 -14.80 -31.31 -6.83
C ILE A 256 -15.71 -30.22 -7.45
N PRO A 257 -15.19 -29.04 -7.84
CA PRO A 257 -15.94 -28.00 -8.55
C PRO A 257 -16.31 -28.35 -10.01
N PRO A 258 -17.46 -27.86 -10.54
CA PRO A 258 -17.94 -28.17 -11.91
C PRO A 258 -16.99 -27.75 -13.05
N GLU A 259 -16.27 -26.65 -12.89
CA GLU A 259 -15.48 -26.01 -13.95
C GLU A 259 -14.24 -26.82 -14.35
N LEU A 260 -13.82 -27.75 -13.48
CA LEU A 260 -12.63 -28.59 -13.67
C LEU A 260 -12.95 -29.96 -14.29
N TRP A 261 -14.24 -30.25 -14.56
CA TRP A 261 -14.70 -31.58 -14.92
C TRP A 261 -14.19 -32.08 -16.28
N GLU A 262 -14.14 -31.22 -17.31
CA GLU A 262 -13.68 -31.63 -18.65
C GLU A 262 -12.18 -31.98 -18.65
N VAL A 263 -11.36 -31.09 -18.08
CA VAL A 263 -9.91 -31.28 -17.92
C VAL A 263 -9.60 -32.51 -17.05
N TRP A 264 -10.44 -32.78 -16.04
CA TRP A 264 -10.36 -34.00 -15.24
C TRP A 264 -10.56 -35.24 -16.11
N GLN A 265 -11.62 -35.32 -16.94
CA GLN A 265 -11.85 -36.50 -17.78
C GLN A 265 -10.72 -36.75 -18.80
N GLU A 266 -10.18 -35.71 -19.43
CA GLU A 266 -9.04 -35.84 -20.36
C GLU A 266 -7.79 -36.40 -19.66
N CYS A 267 -7.52 -35.99 -18.42
CA CYS A 267 -6.31 -36.39 -17.69
C CYS A 267 -6.47 -37.69 -16.87
N ARG A 268 -7.71 -38.10 -16.57
CA ARG A 268 -8.06 -39.16 -15.60
C ARG A 268 -7.37 -40.48 -15.86
N GLN A 269 -7.34 -40.95 -17.11
CA GLN A 269 -6.68 -42.23 -17.45
C GLN A 269 -5.19 -42.20 -17.09
N SER A 270 -4.49 -41.11 -17.41
CA SER A 270 -3.07 -40.93 -17.04
C SER A 270 -2.85 -40.97 -15.51
N TYR A 271 -3.80 -40.50 -14.71
CA TYR A 271 -3.70 -40.59 -13.25
C TYR A 271 -4.01 -42.00 -12.71
N CYS A 272 -4.95 -42.73 -13.32
CA CYS A 272 -5.17 -44.16 -13.04
C CYS A 272 -3.93 -45.02 -13.38
N ASP A 273 -3.31 -44.77 -14.53
CA ASP A 273 -2.12 -45.51 -14.98
C ASP A 273 -0.93 -45.31 -14.01
N ARG A 274 -0.75 -44.09 -13.49
CA ARG A 274 0.25 -43.76 -12.47
C ARG A 274 -0.04 -44.43 -11.13
N ALA A 275 -1.31 -44.49 -10.70
CA ALA A 275 -1.70 -45.20 -9.49
C ALA A 275 -1.42 -46.72 -9.59
N SER A 276 -1.53 -47.30 -10.80
CA SER A 276 -1.14 -48.70 -11.05
C SER A 276 0.35 -48.96 -10.78
N ILE A 277 1.24 -48.04 -11.15
CA ILE A 277 2.70 -48.17 -10.89
C ILE A 277 2.98 -48.25 -9.38
N ILE A 278 2.29 -47.40 -8.60
CA ILE A 278 2.35 -47.43 -7.13
C ILE A 278 1.83 -48.78 -6.59
N GLN A 279 0.70 -49.26 -7.11
CA GLN A 279 0.10 -50.54 -6.70
C GLN A 279 1.01 -51.73 -7.02
N GLN A 280 1.73 -51.68 -8.14
CA GLN A 280 2.76 -52.68 -8.50
C GLN A 280 3.92 -52.67 -7.51
N ALA A 281 4.42 -51.49 -7.11
CA ALA A 281 5.48 -51.37 -6.11
C ALA A 281 5.07 -51.90 -4.72
N VAL A 282 3.87 -51.55 -4.23
CA VAL A 282 3.35 -52.08 -2.95
C VAL A 282 3.11 -53.60 -3.03
N THR A 283 2.73 -54.12 -4.20
CA THR A 283 2.58 -55.58 -4.42
C THR A 283 3.93 -56.30 -4.44
N ALA A 284 4.97 -55.70 -5.02
CA ALA A 284 6.34 -56.21 -4.99
C ALA A 284 6.93 -56.17 -3.57
N LEU A 285 6.65 -55.10 -2.81
CA LEU A 285 7.02 -54.95 -1.40
C LEU A 285 6.41 -56.09 -0.54
N LYS A 286 5.09 -56.34 -0.64
CA LYS A 286 4.43 -57.44 0.07
C LYS A 286 4.94 -58.85 -0.31
N LYS A 287 5.65 -58.99 -1.44
CA LYS A 287 6.29 -60.25 -1.88
C LYS A 287 7.80 -60.31 -1.53
N GLY A 288 8.38 -59.27 -0.95
CA GLY A 288 9.82 -59.17 -0.70
C GLY A 288 10.67 -58.97 -1.96
N THR A 289 10.07 -58.53 -3.07
CA THR A 289 10.72 -58.40 -4.39
C THR A 289 10.74 -56.95 -4.91
N LEU A 290 10.64 -55.95 -4.02
CA LEU A 290 10.76 -54.54 -4.40
C LEU A 290 12.19 -54.23 -4.84
N THR A 291 12.36 -53.62 -6.02
CA THR A 291 13.65 -53.13 -6.50
C THR A 291 13.78 -51.62 -6.24
N PRO A 292 15.00 -51.07 -6.02
CA PRO A 292 15.20 -49.64 -5.81
C PRO A 292 14.69 -48.77 -6.97
N LEU A 293 14.74 -49.30 -8.21
CA LEU A 293 14.21 -48.62 -9.39
C LEU A 293 12.68 -48.52 -9.37
N LEU A 294 11.98 -49.59 -8.96
CA LEU A 294 10.52 -49.58 -8.82
C LEU A 294 10.07 -48.73 -7.61
N GLN A 295 10.87 -48.70 -6.54
CA GLN A 295 10.67 -47.80 -5.38
C GLN A 295 10.74 -46.32 -5.81
N HIS A 296 11.81 -45.92 -6.50
CA HIS A 296 11.97 -44.54 -6.97
C HIS A 296 10.93 -44.14 -8.03
N GLN A 297 10.46 -45.10 -8.86
CA GLN A 297 9.32 -44.86 -9.76
C GLN A 297 8.02 -44.61 -8.97
N ALA A 298 7.72 -45.43 -7.96
CA ALA A 298 6.54 -45.25 -7.12
C ALA A 298 6.58 -43.93 -6.32
N GLU A 299 7.74 -43.55 -5.77
CA GLU A 299 7.96 -42.24 -5.15
C GLU A 299 7.61 -41.10 -6.11
N ARG A 300 8.17 -41.12 -7.34
CA ARG A 300 8.00 -40.02 -8.30
C ARG A 300 6.57 -39.90 -8.84
N GLU A 301 5.88 -41.02 -9.08
CA GLU A 301 4.48 -40.98 -9.50
C GLU A 301 3.54 -40.64 -8.35
N ALA A 302 3.86 -41.05 -7.11
CA ALA A 302 3.17 -40.58 -5.91
C ALA A 302 3.33 -39.07 -5.72
N HIS A 303 4.54 -38.53 -5.88
CA HIS A 303 4.82 -37.09 -5.87
C HIS A 303 4.04 -36.34 -6.96
N THR A 304 3.93 -36.91 -8.15
CA THR A 304 3.20 -36.27 -9.26
C THR A 304 1.69 -36.23 -9.00
N LEU A 305 1.10 -37.33 -8.50
CA LEU A 305 -0.30 -37.39 -8.08
C LEU A 305 -0.58 -36.48 -6.87
N ALA A 306 0.37 -36.40 -5.93
CA ALA A 306 0.36 -35.49 -4.79
C ALA A 306 0.37 -34.00 -5.18
N GLY A 307 0.97 -33.66 -6.33
CA GLY A 307 0.90 -32.33 -6.91
C GLY A 307 -0.41 -32.08 -7.66
N SER A 308 -0.74 -32.96 -8.62
CA SER A 308 -1.81 -32.70 -9.59
C SER A 308 -3.23 -32.86 -9.03
N LEU A 309 -3.50 -33.86 -8.18
CA LEU A 309 -4.86 -34.15 -7.73
C LEU A 309 -5.44 -33.02 -6.87
N GLY A 310 -4.59 -32.28 -6.15
CA GLY A 310 -5.00 -31.08 -5.42
C GLY A 310 -5.56 -29.99 -6.34
N SER A 311 -5.04 -29.86 -7.57
CA SER A 311 -5.52 -28.89 -8.57
C SER A 311 -6.92 -29.20 -9.10
N PHE A 312 -7.42 -30.43 -8.92
CA PHE A 312 -8.77 -30.86 -9.31
C PHE A 312 -9.75 -30.91 -8.12
N GLY A 313 -9.40 -30.34 -6.96
CA GLY A 313 -10.20 -30.47 -5.74
C GLY A 313 -10.20 -31.88 -5.13
N LEU A 314 -9.34 -32.79 -5.62
CA LEU A 314 -9.19 -34.16 -5.11
C LEU A 314 -8.21 -34.21 -3.92
N GLU A 315 -8.50 -33.42 -2.89
CA GLU A 315 -7.62 -33.17 -1.73
C GLU A 315 -7.19 -34.41 -0.95
N ASN A 316 -8.09 -35.33 -0.56
CA ASN A 316 -7.63 -36.54 0.16
C ASN A 316 -6.95 -37.55 -0.76
N ALA A 317 -7.21 -37.53 -2.07
CA ALA A 317 -6.46 -38.37 -3.02
C ALA A 317 -5.02 -37.84 -3.17
N SER A 318 -4.86 -36.51 -3.24
CA SER A 318 -3.57 -35.82 -3.13
C SER A 318 -2.86 -36.12 -1.80
N SER A 319 -3.55 -36.06 -0.66
CA SER A 319 -2.91 -36.30 0.64
C SER A 319 -2.58 -37.77 0.91
N ILE A 320 -3.37 -38.70 0.37
CA ILE A 320 -3.04 -40.13 0.30
C ILE A 320 -1.77 -40.34 -0.55
N ALA A 321 -1.68 -39.70 -1.72
CA ALA A 321 -0.49 -39.78 -2.57
C ALA A 321 0.77 -39.23 -1.88
N ARG A 322 0.68 -38.11 -1.14
CA ARG A 322 1.80 -37.56 -0.35
C ARG A 322 2.32 -38.54 0.71
N ARG A 323 1.42 -39.21 1.43
CA ARG A 323 1.80 -40.22 2.44
C ARG A 323 2.47 -41.45 1.82
N ILE A 324 2.11 -41.80 0.59
CA ILE A 324 2.76 -42.88 -0.16
C ILE A 324 4.15 -42.44 -0.66
N GLU A 325 4.31 -41.20 -1.12
CA GLU A 325 5.61 -40.59 -1.43
C GLU A 325 6.52 -40.62 -0.19
N GLU A 326 6.05 -40.10 0.95
CA GLU A 326 6.81 -39.97 2.20
C GLU A 326 7.36 -41.31 2.72
N ILE A 327 6.70 -42.43 2.45
CA ILE A 327 7.21 -43.77 2.81
C ILE A 327 8.20 -44.30 1.76
N PHE A 328 7.90 -44.21 0.45
CA PHE A 328 8.83 -44.70 -0.58
C PHE A 328 10.13 -43.88 -0.67
N LYS A 329 10.11 -42.62 -0.24
CA LYS A 329 11.25 -41.71 -0.10
C LYS A 329 12.22 -42.08 1.02
N GLN A 330 11.87 -43.02 1.90
CA GLN A 330 12.77 -43.45 2.98
C GLN A 330 13.85 -44.42 2.46
N PRO A 331 15.12 -44.28 2.91
CA PRO A 331 16.22 -45.13 2.48
C PRO A 331 16.24 -46.51 3.16
N GLN A 332 15.29 -46.79 4.06
CA GLN A 332 15.11 -48.08 4.70
C GLN A 332 13.82 -48.73 4.19
N PRO A 333 13.76 -50.07 4.04
CA PRO A 333 12.53 -50.75 3.63
C PRO A 333 11.45 -50.53 4.70
N PRO A 334 10.21 -50.18 4.31
CA PRO A 334 9.15 -49.88 5.27
C PRO A 334 8.80 -51.10 6.12
N ASN A 335 8.43 -50.85 7.37
CA ASN A 335 8.15 -51.89 8.34
C ASN A 335 6.82 -52.63 8.03
N PRO A 336 6.52 -53.76 8.70
CA PRO A 336 5.32 -54.54 8.40
C PRO A 336 3.99 -53.79 8.58
N LEU A 337 3.94 -52.79 9.47
CA LEU A 337 2.76 -51.96 9.70
C LEU A 337 2.59 -50.91 8.58
N GLU A 338 3.68 -50.24 8.20
CA GLU A 338 3.73 -49.30 7.06
C GLU A 338 3.40 -50.01 5.74
N THR A 339 3.86 -51.25 5.56
CA THR A 339 3.57 -52.08 4.37
C THR A 339 2.07 -52.40 4.24
N GLU A 340 1.36 -52.55 5.37
CA GLU A 340 -0.09 -52.75 5.38
C GLU A 340 -0.84 -51.43 5.19
N GLN A 341 -0.38 -50.33 5.79
CA GLN A 341 -0.93 -48.98 5.58
C GLN A 341 -0.80 -48.53 4.11
N LEU A 342 0.36 -48.72 3.50
CA LEU A 342 0.60 -48.47 2.07
C LEU A 342 -0.42 -49.20 1.18
N PHE A 343 -0.74 -50.45 1.48
CA PHE A 343 -1.70 -51.24 0.72
C PHE A 343 -3.13 -50.68 0.83
N GLN A 344 -3.56 -50.33 2.04
CA GLN A 344 -4.87 -49.72 2.28
C GLN A 344 -5.00 -48.32 1.64
N TRP A 345 -3.94 -47.52 1.70
CA TRP A 345 -3.88 -46.19 1.09
C TRP A 345 -3.88 -46.26 -0.44
N THR A 346 -3.08 -47.15 -1.04
CA THR A 346 -3.03 -47.31 -2.51
C THR A 346 -4.36 -47.84 -3.08
N THR A 347 -5.06 -48.70 -2.32
CA THR A 347 -6.41 -49.17 -2.68
C THR A 347 -7.39 -48.00 -2.71
N LYS A 348 -7.47 -47.21 -1.64
CA LYS A 348 -8.33 -46.01 -1.56
C LYS A 348 -8.00 -44.94 -2.59
N LEU A 349 -6.71 -44.78 -2.94
CA LEU A 349 -6.27 -43.89 -4.03
C LEU A 349 -6.86 -44.34 -5.37
N THR A 350 -6.72 -45.64 -5.68
CA THR A 350 -7.21 -46.21 -6.94
C THR A 350 -8.74 -46.12 -7.03
N GLU A 351 -9.45 -46.39 -5.93
CA GLU A 351 -10.91 -46.23 -5.83
C GLU A 351 -11.35 -44.79 -6.12
N ALA A 352 -10.71 -43.79 -5.51
CA ALA A 352 -11.06 -42.37 -5.67
C ALA A 352 -10.89 -41.87 -7.12
N LEU A 353 -9.88 -42.37 -7.84
CA LEU A 353 -9.65 -42.07 -9.27
C LEU A 353 -10.64 -42.82 -10.20
N SER A 354 -11.17 -43.96 -9.74
CA SER A 354 -12.05 -44.84 -10.52
C SER A 354 -13.51 -44.39 -10.56
N CYS A 355 -13.96 -43.51 -9.65
CA CYS A 355 -15.34 -43.05 -9.61
C CYS A 355 -15.77 -42.24 -10.86
N ASN A 356 -16.86 -42.65 -11.52
CA ASN A 356 -17.49 -41.88 -12.59
C ASN A 356 -18.36 -40.75 -12.00
N LEU A 357 -18.04 -39.50 -12.36
CA LEU A 357 -18.80 -38.30 -11.99
C LEU A 357 -19.52 -37.71 -13.23
N PRO A 358 -20.77 -37.23 -13.11
CA PRO A 358 -21.57 -36.73 -14.25
C PRO A 358 -21.11 -35.35 -14.77
N ASN A 359 -21.35 -35.07 -16.05
CA ASN A 359 -20.94 -33.82 -16.72
C ASN A 359 -21.86 -32.63 -16.35
N PRO A 360 -21.31 -31.48 -15.92
CA PRO A 360 -22.09 -30.27 -15.63
C PRO A 360 -22.27 -29.28 -16.79
N ASN A 361 -21.45 -29.30 -17.86
CA ASN A 361 -21.35 -28.19 -18.82
C ASN A 361 -21.76 -28.54 -20.26
N SER A 362 -22.64 -27.72 -20.85
CA SER A 362 -22.93 -27.72 -22.29
C SER A 362 -23.54 -26.40 -22.80
N CYS A 363 -22.71 -25.43 -23.19
CA CYS A 363 -23.00 -24.39 -24.21
C CYS A 363 -21.77 -23.50 -24.50
N ASP A 364 -21.51 -23.18 -25.78
CA ASP A 364 -20.43 -22.31 -26.30
C ASP A 364 -21.03 -20.97 -26.81
N LEU A 365 -20.27 -19.86 -26.77
CA LEU A 365 -20.48 -18.70 -27.65
C LEU A 365 -19.25 -17.76 -27.69
N ARG A 366 -19.11 -16.99 -28.79
CA ARG A 366 -17.81 -16.41 -29.22
C ARG A 366 -17.81 -14.90 -29.49
N GLN A 367 -16.68 -14.27 -29.16
CA GLN A 367 -16.01 -13.11 -29.80
C GLN A 367 -16.83 -11.92 -30.34
N LYS A 368 -16.43 -10.71 -29.93
CA LYS A 368 -16.16 -9.59 -30.87
C LYS A 368 -15.22 -8.53 -30.28
N LYS A 369 -14.56 -7.77 -31.16
CA LYS A 369 -13.71 -6.60 -30.84
C LYS A 369 -14.48 -5.30 -31.13
N SER A 370 -14.14 -4.21 -30.46
CA SER A 370 -14.24 -2.84 -30.99
C SER A 370 -13.27 -1.88 -30.28
N SER A 371 -12.93 -0.79 -30.95
CA SER A 371 -12.00 0.26 -30.52
C SER A 371 -12.72 1.51 -29.98
N VAL A 372 -12.06 2.28 -29.10
CA VAL A 372 -12.59 3.57 -28.59
C VAL A 372 -11.56 4.69 -28.80
N SER A 373 -12.06 5.88 -29.18
CA SER A 373 -11.31 7.11 -29.43
C SER A 373 -11.38 8.11 -28.24
N LEU A 374 -10.57 9.16 -28.29
CA LEU A 374 -10.37 10.13 -27.20
C LEU A 374 -11.49 11.17 -27.04
N VAL A 375 -11.46 11.85 -25.87
CA VAL A 375 -11.94 13.22 -25.54
C VAL A 375 -13.28 13.40 -24.76
N LEU A 376 -13.11 13.49 -23.43
CA LEU A 376 -13.76 14.38 -22.43
C LEU A 376 -15.26 14.26 -22.04
N SER A 377 -15.47 14.59 -20.75
CA SER A 377 -16.72 14.72 -19.97
C SER A 377 -17.47 13.41 -19.65
N PRO A 378 -17.87 13.18 -18.37
CA PRO A 378 -18.51 11.94 -17.95
C PRO A 378 -20.02 11.94 -18.28
N ARG A 379 -20.36 11.79 -19.57
CA ARG A 379 -21.71 11.34 -19.96
C ARG A 379 -21.87 9.87 -19.58
N GLY A 380 -22.31 9.64 -18.35
CA GLY A 380 -22.75 8.34 -17.89
C GLY A 380 -24.27 8.24 -17.94
N THR A 381 -24.79 7.12 -18.46
CA THR A 381 -26.21 6.80 -18.44
C THR A 381 -26.56 6.02 -17.17
N LEU A 382 -27.57 6.50 -16.45
CA LEU A 382 -28.17 5.88 -15.27
C LEU A 382 -29.48 5.18 -15.66
N LEU A 383 -29.57 3.86 -15.47
CA LEU A 383 -30.83 3.11 -15.58
C LEU A 383 -31.53 3.05 -14.21
N ILE A 384 -32.79 3.46 -14.13
CA ILE A 384 -33.59 3.52 -12.89
C ILE A 384 -34.68 2.45 -12.89
N LEU A 385 -34.63 1.54 -11.91
CA LEU A 385 -35.70 0.65 -11.47
C LEU A 385 -36.05 1.00 -10.01
N GLU A 386 -37.05 1.86 -9.80
CA GLU A 386 -37.53 2.28 -8.48
C GLU A 386 -39.06 2.20 -8.45
N SER A 387 -39.64 1.51 -7.47
CA SER A 387 -41.09 1.30 -7.39
C SER A 387 -41.87 2.60 -7.11
N ASP A 388 -41.37 3.49 -6.24
CA ASP A 388 -42.00 4.77 -5.94
C ASP A 388 -41.90 5.76 -7.10
N MET A 389 -43.05 6.06 -7.70
CA MET A 389 -43.22 7.09 -8.73
C MET A 389 -42.71 8.47 -8.30
N THR A 390 -42.79 8.81 -7.02
CA THR A 390 -42.38 10.10 -6.46
C THR A 390 -40.87 10.25 -6.48
N LEU A 391 -40.15 9.31 -5.85
CA LEU A 391 -38.70 9.23 -5.85
C LEU A 391 -38.17 9.09 -7.29
N ARG A 392 -38.80 8.28 -8.13
CA ARG A 392 -38.45 8.10 -9.56
C ARG A 392 -38.51 9.41 -10.35
N GLN A 393 -39.57 10.22 -10.19
CA GLN A 393 -39.69 11.53 -10.86
C GLN A 393 -38.68 12.55 -10.34
N LEU A 394 -38.41 12.56 -9.03
CA LEU A 394 -37.41 13.45 -8.43
C LEU A 394 -35.99 13.10 -8.90
N LEU A 395 -35.66 11.80 -8.97
CA LEU A 395 -34.37 11.30 -9.48
C LEU A 395 -34.10 11.71 -10.93
N VAL A 396 -35.07 11.52 -11.84
CA VAL A 396 -34.92 11.94 -13.25
C VAL A 396 -34.72 13.45 -13.36
N LYS A 397 -35.48 14.25 -12.58
CA LYS A 397 -35.37 15.70 -12.58
C LYS A 397 -34.02 16.19 -12.06
N GLU A 398 -33.48 15.57 -11.01
CA GLU A 398 -32.21 15.98 -10.42
C GLU A 398 -31.00 15.40 -11.17
N ALA A 399 -31.05 14.19 -11.72
CA ALA A 399 -29.98 13.65 -12.56
C ALA A 399 -29.64 14.57 -13.74
N LEU A 400 -30.66 15.18 -14.34
CA LEU A 400 -30.53 16.13 -15.44
C LEU A 400 -29.83 17.44 -15.03
N THR A 401 -29.93 17.89 -13.77
CA THR A 401 -29.14 19.05 -13.28
C THR A 401 -27.69 18.68 -12.93
N TRP A 402 -27.43 17.40 -12.65
CA TRP A 402 -26.07 16.84 -12.50
C TRP A 402 -25.41 16.46 -13.84
N GLY A 403 -26.13 16.57 -14.96
CA GLY A 403 -25.64 16.24 -16.31
C GLY A 403 -25.58 14.74 -16.63
N ILE A 404 -26.32 13.92 -15.86
CA ILE A 404 -26.43 12.46 -16.03
C ILE A 404 -27.65 12.18 -16.92
N GLU A 405 -27.47 11.36 -17.96
CA GLU A 405 -28.58 10.92 -18.82
C GLU A 405 -29.31 9.76 -18.15
N THR A 406 -30.64 9.80 -18.05
CA THR A 406 -31.42 8.77 -17.34
C THR A 406 -32.32 7.96 -18.26
N GLN A 407 -32.21 6.64 -18.17
CA GLN A 407 -33.19 5.69 -18.66
C GLN A 407 -34.03 5.18 -17.48
N VAL A 408 -35.31 4.91 -17.72
CA VAL A 408 -36.25 4.44 -16.69
C VAL A 408 -36.88 3.16 -17.20
N ALA A 409 -36.86 2.11 -16.39
CA ALA A 409 -37.64 0.90 -16.63
C ALA A 409 -38.78 0.80 -15.63
N THR A 410 -39.94 0.35 -16.11
CA THR A 410 -41.16 0.08 -15.34
C THR A 410 -41.36 -1.41 -15.07
N THR A 411 -40.64 -2.27 -15.78
CA THR A 411 -40.62 -3.74 -15.65
C THR A 411 -39.20 -4.28 -15.82
N LEU A 412 -38.93 -5.48 -15.30
CA LEU A 412 -37.60 -6.13 -15.44
C LEU A 412 -37.30 -6.47 -16.91
N ASP A 413 -38.32 -6.92 -17.65
CA ASP A 413 -38.32 -7.10 -19.11
C ASP A 413 -37.89 -5.86 -19.91
N GLU A 414 -38.25 -4.66 -19.44
CA GLU A 414 -37.88 -3.39 -20.06
C GLU A 414 -36.43 -3.02 -19.70
N ALA A 415 -36.03 -3.28 -18.46
CA ALA A 415 -34.65 -3.11 -18.01
C ALA A 415 -33.68 -4.03 -18.78
N GLU A 416 -33.98 -5.31 -18.96
CA GLU A 416 -33.12 -6.24 -19.73
C GLU A 416 -32.97 -5.79 -21.19
N LYS A 417 -34.03 -5.25 -21.82
CA LYS A 417 -33.98 -4.68 -23.17
C LYS A 417 -33.11 -3.42 -23.24
N LEU A 418 -33.17 -2.55 -22.24
CA LEU A 418 -32.34 -1.35 -22.14
C LEU A 418 -30.87 -1.70 -21.87
N LEU A 419 -30.59 -2.69 -21.02
CA LEU A 419 -29.24 -3.18 -20.75
C LEU A 419 -28.59 -3.80 -21.99
N ASN A 420 -29.33 -4.66 -22.71
CA ASN A 420 -28.87 -5.25 -23.98
C ASN A 420 -28.67 -4.22 -25.11
N SER A 421 -29.16 -2.98 -24.98
CA SER A 421 -28.83 -1.89 -25.91
C SER A 421 -27.38 -1.40 -25.78
N GLY A 422 -26.68 -1.74 -24.69
CA GLY A 422 -25.30 -1.33 -24.42
C GLY A 422 -25.12 0.13 -24.02
N GLN A 423 -26.20 0.88 -23.78
CA GLN A 423 -26.15 2.32 -23.49
C GLN A 423 -26.08 2.68 -21.99
N CYS A 424 -26.13 1.71 -21.09
CA CYS A 424 -26.14 1.90 -19.64
C CYS A 424 -24.72 1.87 -19.03
N ASN A 425 -24.43 2.73 -18.04
CA ASN A 425 -23.14 2.77 -17.32
C ASN A 425 -23.25 2.54 -15.81
N VAL A 426 -24.40 2.83 -15.21
CA VAL A 426 -24.76 2.55 -13.82
C VAL A 426 -26.23 2.15 -13.77
N MET A 427 -26.58 1.13 -12.99
CA MET A 427 -27.97 0.79 -12.68
C MET A 427 -28.33 1.21 -11.24
N LEU A 428 -29.57 1.62 -11.03
CA LEU A 428 -30.22 1.79 -9.73
C LEU A 428 -31.40 0.81 -9.65
N LEU A 429 -31.40 -0.08 -8.65
CA LEU A 429 -32.35 -1.18 -8.50
C LEU A 429 -32.94 -1.23 -7.09
N ASP A 430 -34.24 -1.02 -6.97
CA ASP A 430 -35.01 -1.32 -5.78
C ASP A 430 -35.21 -2.84 -5.63
N LEU A 431 -34.88 -3.42 -4.47
CA LEU A 431 -35.11 -4.85 -4.23
C LEU A 431 -36.60 -5.20 -4.12
N ASN A 432 -37.43 -4.21 -3.77
CA ASN A 432 -38.88 -4.33 -3.66
C ASN A 432 -39.60 -3.85 -4.94
N PHE A 433 -38.94 -3.95 -6.11
CA PHE A 433 -39.45 -3.52 -7.41
C PHE A 433 -40.54 -4.47 -7.96
N TYR A 434 -41.76 -4.34 -7.41
CA TYR A 434 -42.98 -5.09 -7.69
C TYR A 434 -42.97 -6.58 -7.29
N ASP A 435 -44.13 -7.06 -6.80
CA ASP A 435 -44.33 -8.41 -6.24
C ASP A 435 -44.47 -9.52 -7.32
N SER A 436 -43.69 -9.45 -8.40
CA SER A 436 -43.71 -10.41 -9.52
C SER A 436 -42.40 -11.18 -9.64
N GLU A 437 -42.46 -12.49 -9.90
CA GLU A 437 -41.27 -13.25 -10.28
C GLU A 437 -40.77 -12.83 -11.68
N PRO A 438 -39.45 -12.77 -11.93
CA PRO A 438 -38.36 -13.02 -10.98
C PRO A 438 -38.15 -11.86 -9.99
N THR A 439 -37.80 -12.16 -8.75
CA THR A 439 -37.57 -11.14 -7.71
C THR A 439 -36.35 -10.26 -8.02
N GLY A 440 -36.25 -9.07 -7.42
CA GLY A 440 -35.10 -8.17 -7.63
C GLY A 440 -33.72 -8.81 -7.37
N LEU A 441 -33.64 -9.78 -6.45
CA LEU A 441 -32.42 -10.56 -6.19
C LEU A 441 -32.14 -11.60 -7.30
N GLN A 442 -33.17 -12.26 -7.83
CA GLN A 442 -33.04 -13.17 -8.98
C GLN A 442 -32.67 -12.42 -10.27
N PHE A 443 -33.22 -11.21 -10.45
CA PHE A 443 -32.83 -10.31 -11.53
C PHE A 443 -31.37 -9.87 -11.40
N LEU A 444 -30.91 -9.50 -10.20
CA LEU A 444 -29.52 -9.13 -9.94
C LEU A 444 -28.54 -10.30 -10.19
N ALA A 445 -28.89 -11.52 -9.79
CA ALA A 445 -28.09 -12.72 -10.09
C ALA A 445 -28.04 -13.03 -11.60
N THR A 446 -29.11 -12.76 -12.33
CA THR A 446 -29.18 -12.90 -13.80
C THR A 446 -28.33 -11.82 -14.49
N LEU A 447 -28.47 -10.56 -14.05
CA LEU A 447 -27.72 -9.42 -14.55
C LEU A 447 -26.22 -9.58 -14.34
N ASN A 448 -25.77 -10.07 -13.19
CA ASN A 448 -24.35 -10.31 -12.96
C ASN A 448 -23.78 -11.41 -13.89
N ARG A 449 -24.59 -12.39 -14.29
CA ARG A 449 -24.20 -13.41 -15.28
C ARG A 449 -24.07 -12.83 -16.69
N GLN A 450 -24.87 -11.83 -17.05
CA GLN A 450 -24.89 -11.19 -18.38
C GLN A 450 -23.92 -10.00 -18.50
N HIS A 451 -23.77 -9.21 -17.41
CA HIS A 451 -23.12 -7.90 -17.38
C HIS A 451 -22.28 -7.69 -16.10
N PRO A 452 -21.30 -8.57 -15.78
CA PRO A 452 -20.56 -8.54 -14.50
C PRO A 452 -19.73 -7.26 -14.25
N SER A 453 -19.48 -6.47 -15.29
CA SER A 453 -18.76 -5.18 -15.21
C SER A 453 -19.68 -3.96 -15.05
N LEU A 454 -21.01 -4.12 -15.02
CA LEU A 454 -21.94 -3.02 -14.82
C LEU A 454 -22.20 -2.81 -13.31
N PRO A 455 -21.76 -1.69 -12.72
CA PRO A 455 -22.02 -1.44 -11.31
C PRO A 455 -23.50 -1.10 -11.05
N ALA A 456 -24.05 -1.66 -9.99
CA ALA A 456 -25.43 -1.43 -9.56
C ALA A 456 -25.49 -0.78 -8.17
N ILE A 457 -26.48 0.09 -7.98
CA ILE A 457 -26.81 0.72 -6.70
C ILE A 457 -28.16 0.15 -6.28
N ILE A 458 -28.19 -0.49 -5.13
CA ILE A 458 -29.31 -1.26 -4.61
C ILE A 458 -30.03 -0.43 -3.56
N LEU A 459 -31.32 -0.18 -3.79
CA LEU A 459 -32.22 0.43 -2.81
C LEU A 459 -32.96 -0.68 -2.05
N THR A 460 -33.01 -0.59 -0.73
CA THR A 460 -33.77 -1.53 0.12
C THR A 460 -34.57 -0.77 1.17
N ALA A 461 -35.79 -1.22 1.45
CA ALA A 461 -36.58 -0.75 2.59
C ALA A 461 -36.32 -1.55 3.88
N GLU A 462 -35.60 -2.67 3.78
CA GLU A 462 -35.25 -3.53 4.91
C GLU A 462 -33.75 -3.46 5.22
N GLU A 463 -33.40 -3.45 6.51
CA GLU A 463 -32.03 -3.68 6.99
C GLU A 463 -31.69 -5.18 7.12
N SER A 464 -32.28 -6.03 6.27
CA SER A 464 -31.97 -7.47 6.26
C SER A 464 -30.51 -7.70 5.87
N PHE A 465 -29.72 -8.13 6.86
CA PHE A 465 -28.33 -8.56 6.71
C PHE A 465 -28.19 -9.72 5.73
N GLU A 466 -29.18 -10.62 5.69
CA GLU A 466 -29.23 -11.76 4.78
C GLU A 466 -29.36 -11.32 3.31
N LYS A 467 -30.33 -10.45 3.00
CA LYS A 467 -30.50 -9.88 1.64
C LYS A 467 -29.26 -9.09 1.19
N ARG A 468 -28.57 -8.42 2.13
CA ARG A 468 -27.29 -7.73 1.85
C ARG A 468 -26.18 -8.73 1.52
N ILE A 469 -26.03 -9.82 2.28
CA ILE A 469 -25.06 -10.89 1.99
C ILE A 469 -25.34 -11.53 0.63
N GLU A 470 -26.59 -11.86 0.33
CA GLU A 470 -26.97 -12.49 -0.94
C GLU A 470 -26.64 -11.62 -2.15
N ALA A 471 -26.93 -10.32 -2.08
CA ALA A 471 -26.53 -9.40 -3.13
C ALA A 471 -25.00 -9.15 -3.14
N ALA A 472 -24.33 -9.00 -1.99
CA ALA A 472 -22.89 -8.74 -1.92
C ALA A 472 -22.03 -9.86 -2.53
N ARG A 473 -22.49 -11.12 -2.47
CA ARG A 473 -21.84 -12.29 -3.11
C ARG A 473 -21.62 -12.13 -4.63
N TRP A 474 -22.35 -11.25 -5.30
CA TRP A 474 -22.28 -11.06 -6.75
C TRP A 474 -21.29 -9.95 -7.18
N GLY A 475 -20.93 -9.03 -6.29
CA GLY A 475 -19.89 -8.00 -6.53
C GLY A 475 -20.32 -6.78 -7.36
N ASN A 476 -19.52 -5.71 -7.34
CA ASN A 476 -19.81 -4.43 -8.02
C ASN A 476 -21.16 -3.76 -7.60
N HIS A 477 -21.58 -3.95 -6.35
CA HIS A 477 -22.85 -3.43 -5.84
C HIS A 477 -22.67 -2.46 -4.65
N TYR A 478 -23.44 -1.37 -4.66
CA TYR A 478 -23.54 -0.39 -3.56
C TYR A 478 -24.92 -0.50 -2.93
N PHE A 479 -25.07 -0.30 -1.61
CA PHE A 479 -26.37 -0.37 -0.93
C PHE A 479 -26.78 0.98 -0.34
N LEU A 480 -28.08 1.30 -0.42
CA LEU A 480 -28.70 2.46 0.21
C LEU A 480 -30.04 2.04 0.85
N VAL A 481 -30.32 2.53 2.05
CA VAL A 481 -31.53 2.19 2.83
C VAL A 481 -32.57 3.29 2.68
N LYS A 482 -33.79 2.95 2.28
CA LYS A 482 -34.92 3.89 2.22
C LYS A 482 -35.32 4.30 3.65
N PRO A 483 -35.63 5.59 3.93
CA PRO A 483 -35.73 6.70 2.99
C PRO A 483 -34.38 7.32 2.61
N VAL A 484 -34.15 7.45 1.30
CA VAL A 484 -33.00 8.17 0.71
C VAL A 484 -33.47 9.38 -0.08
N VAL A 485 -32.69 10.45 -0.06
CA VAL A 485 -32.94 11.64 -0.91
C VAL A 485 -32.23 11.50 -2.27
N PRO A 486 -32.78 12.04 -3.37
CA PRO A 486 -32.22 11.85 -4.71
C PRO A 486 -30.76 12.32 -4.84
N SER A 487 -30.40 13.43 -4.19
CA SER A 487 -29.04 13.97 -4.14
C SER A 487 -27.99 13.00 -3.57
N GLN A 488 -28.35 12.16 -2.59
CA GLN A 488 -27.47 11.12 -2.05
C GLN A 488 -27.26 9.99 -3.06
N ILE A 489 -28.33 9.56 -3.73
CA ILE A 489 -28.26 8.55 -4.79
C ILE A 489 -27.36 9.06 -5.92
N LEU A 490 -27.55 10.31 -6.37
CA LEU A 490 -26.78 10.91 -7.47
C LEU A 490 -25.31 11.18 -7.10
N ALA A 491 -25.01 11.46 -5.83
CA ALA A 491 -23.63 11.49 -5.35
C ALA A 491 -22.94 10.12 -5.47
N VAL A 492 -23.64 9.02 -5.12
CA VAL A 492 -23.13 7.65 -5.31
C VAL A 492 -23.00 7.30 -6.79
N VAL A 493 -23.99 7.60 -7.63
CA VAL A 493 -23.92 7.44 -9.10
C VAL A 493 -22.68 8.16 -9.65
N THR A 494 -22.48 9.42 -9.28
CA THR A 494 -21.34 10.24 -9.73
C THR A 494 -20.00 9.66 -9.28
N GLN A 495 -19.92 9.15 -8.04
CA GLN A 495 -18.72 8.48 -7.53
C GLN A 495 -18.44 7.19 -8.31
N THR A 496 -19.46 6.36 -8.55
CA THR A 496 -19.34 5.10 -9.26
C THR A 496 -18.91 5.28 -10.71
N LEU A 497 -19.49 6.25 -11.43
CA LEU A 497 -19.10 6.60 -12.79
C LEU A 497 -17.64 7.09 -12.87
N ARG A 498 -17.17 7.84 -11.87
CA ARG A 498 -15.75 8.24 -11.77
C ARG A 498 -14.84 7.04 -11.49
N GLN A 499 -15.19 6.17 -10.54
CA GLN A 499 -14.37 4.99 -10.21
C GLN A 499 -14.24 4.01 -11.38
N ALA A 500 -15.31 3.79 -12.15
CA ALA A 500 -15.28 2.98 -13.37
C ALA A 500 -14.38 3.57 -14.48
N SER A 501 -14.06 4.86 -14.41
CA SER A 501 -13.22 5.58 -15.40
C SER A 501 -11.73 5.64 -15.02
N GLU A 502 -11.31 5.12 -13.86
CA GLU A 502 -10.02 5.46 -13.22
C GLU A 502 -8.98 4.33 -13.13
N SER A 503 -9.22 3.18 -13.78
CA SER A 503 -8.26 2.08 -13.90
C SER A 503 -7.24 2.31 -15.02
N SER A 504 -6.09 2.89 -14.66
CA SER A 504 -4.93 3.04 -15.55
C SER A 504 -3.57 2.94 -14.83
N ALA A 505 -3.58 2.46 -13.58
CA ALA A 505 -2.37 2.35 -12.76
C ALA A 505 -1.38 1.31 -13.33
N LYS A 506 -0.09 1.59 -13.20
CA LYS A 506 0.99 0.75 -13.71
C LYS A 506 1.50 -0.23 -12.64
N ILE A 507 1.63 -1.51 -13.00
CA ILE A 507 2.18 -2.55 -12.11
C ILE A 507 3.36 -3.23 -12.80
N LEU A 508 4.50 -3.28 -12.13
CA LEU A 508 5.65 -4.10 -12.52
C LEU A 508 5.60 -5.42 -11.73
N ILE A 509 5.71 -6.55 -12.42
CA ILE A 509 5.71 -7.89 -11.83
C ILE A 509 7.00 -8.60 -12.19
N VAL A 510 7.77 -9.02 -11.19
CA VAL A 510 9.11 -9.60 -11.33
C VAL A 510 9.15 -10.98 -10.68
N ASP A 511 9.13 -12.02 -11.51
CA ASP A 511 9.11 -13.43 -11.11
C ASP A 511 9.69 -14.26 -12.27
N ASP A 512 10.56 -15.24 -12.02
CA ASP A 512 11.17 -16.01 -13.11
C ASP A 512 10.32 -17.22 -13.54
N ASP A 513 9.26 -17.57 -12.81
CA ASP A 513 8.23 -18.49 -13.29
C ASP A 513 7.27 -17.80 -14.26
N SER A 514 7.45 -18.10 -15.55
CA SER A 514 6.54 -17.66 -16.61
C SER A 514 5.09 -18.12 -16.43
N SER A 515 4.85 -19.20 -15.70
CA SER A 515 3.51 -19.75 -15.39
C SER A 515 2.78 -18.83 -14.41
N LEU A 516 3.46 -18.43 -13.33
CA LEU A 516 2.92 -17.48 -12.36
C LEU A 516 2.81 -16.07 -12.95
N LEU A 517 3.77 -15.58 -13.74
CA LEU A 517 3.61 -14.32 -14.49
C LEU A 517 2.34 -14.34 -15.37
N LYS A 518 2.08 -15.46 -16.06
CA LYS A 518 0.87 -15.63 -16.88
C LYS A 518 -0.39 -15.66 -16.02
N LEU A 519 -0.40 -16.39 -14.89
CA LEU A 519 -1.52 -16.41 -13.95
C LEU A 519 -1.83 -15.00 -13.41
N LEU A 520 -0.83 -14.30 -12.89
CA LEU A 520 -0.97 -12.92 -12.37
C LEU A 520 -1.46 -11.97 -13.47
N SER A 521 -1.02 -12.14 -14.73
CA SER A 521 -1.52 -11.35 -15.84
C SER A 521 -3.01 -11.59 -16.11
N THR A 522 -3.48 -12.84 -16.09
CA THR A 522 -4.90 -13.20 -16.26
C THR A 522 -5.77 -12.66 -15.12
N LEU A 523 -5.25 -12.62 -13.89
CA LEU A 523 -5.97 -12.12 -12.71
C LEU A 523 -6.06 -10.59 -12.66
N LEU A 524 -5.00 -9.87 -13.06
CA LEU A 524 -4.90 -8.42 -12.90
C LEU A 524 -5.31 -7.60 -14.13
N THR A 525 -5.22 -8.17 -15.34
CA THR A 525 -5.63 -7.47 -16.58
C THR A 525 -7.13 -7.08 -16.61
N PRO A 526 -8.08 -7.93 -16.15
CA PRO A 526 -9.50 -7.58 -16.14
C PRO A 526 -9.85 -6.34 -15.30
N SER A 527 -9.01 -5.96 -14.33
CA SER A 527 -9.18 -4.75 -13.53
C SER A 527 -8.69 -3.46 -14.23
N GLY A 528 -8.15 -3.55 -15.44
CA GLY A 528 -7.68 -2.41 -16.24
C GLY A 528 -6.27 -1.90 -15.90
N TYR A 529 -5.45 -2.69 -15.19
CA TYR A 529 -4.08 -2.30 -14.84
C TYR A 529 -3.11 -2.43 -16.03
N GLN A 530 -2.17 -1.49 -16.13
CA GLN A 530 -1.08 -1.55 -17.12
C GLN A 530 0.05 -2.43 -16.57
N LEU A 531 0.09 -3.70 -17.00
CA LEU A 531 1.05 -4.68 -16.49
C LEU A 531 2.35 -4.67 -17.30
N THR A 532 3.49 -4.54 -16.62
CA THR A 532 4.82 -4.84 -17.14
C THR A 532 5.29 -6.13 -16.47
N LEU A 533 5.60 -7.16 -17.25
CA LEU A 533 6.04 -8.47 -16.76
C LEU A 533 7.54 -8.64 -17.02
N LEU A 534 8.30 -9.07 -16.02
CA LEU A 534 9.74 -9.27 -16.12
C LEU A 534 10.17 -10.64 -15.58
N SER A 535 10.65 -11.50 -16.46
CA SER A 535 11.20 -12.83 -16.12
C SER A 535 12.73 -12.88 -16.06
N GLU A 536 13.40 -11.74 -16.20
CA GLU A 536 14.87 -11.61 -16.15
C GLU A 536 15.28 -10.51 -15.15
N PRO A 537 15.51 -10.88 -13.87
CA PRO A 537 15.84 -9.92 -12.82
C PRO A 537 17.09 -9.06 -13.08
N GLN A 538 17.99 -9.47 -13.99
CA GLN A 538 19.13 -8.65 -14.41
C GLN A 538 18.70 -7.33 -15.07
N GLN A 539 17.58 -7.31 -15.79
CA GLN A 539 17.07 -6.11 -16.48
C GLN A 539 16.24 -5.19 -15.55
N PHE A 540 16.11 -5.55 -14.27
CA PHE A 540 15.17 -4.91 -13.33
C PHE A 540 15.27 -3.39 -13.27
N TRP A 541 16.49 -2.84 -13.16
CA TRP A 541 16.66 -1.39 -12.99
C TRP A 541 16.24 -0.61 -14.25
N GLU A 542 16.62 -1.08 -15.43
CA GLU A 542 16.26 -0.44 -16.69
C GLU A 542 14.74 -0.45 -16.91
N ILE A 543 14.11 -1.61 -16.71
CA ILE A 543 12.66 -1.75 -16.84
C ILE A 543 11.91 -0.95 -15.76
N LEU A 544 12.44 -0.84 -14.53
CA LEU A 544 11.89 0.02 -13.49
C LEU A 544 11.90 1.50 -13.90
N GLU A 545 13.02 1.98 -14.45
CA GLU A 545 13.16 3.37 -14.88
C GLU A 545 12.37 3.73 -16.14
N GLN A 546 12.16 2.77 -17.05
CA GLN A 546 11.35 2.94 -18.26
C GLN A 546 9.85 2.82 -18.00
N SER A 547 9.42 1.86 -17.17
CA SER A 547 7.99 1.62 -16.93
C SER A 547 7.37 2.64 -15.97
N GLU A 548 8.11 3.14 -14.98
CA GLU A 548 7.64 4.02 -13.89
C GLU A 548 6.37 3.48 -13.18
N PRO A 549 6.46 2.36 -12.44
CA PRO A 549 5.29 1.72 -11.86
C PRO A 549 4.68 2.49 -10.67
N ASP A 550 3.39 2.27 -10.46
CA ASP A 550 2.67 2.64 -9.24
C ASP A 550 2.81 1.58 -8.15
N LEU A 551 3.05 0.32 -8.53
CA LEU A 551 3.22 -0.84 -7.63
C LEU A 551 4.25 -1.82 -8.21
N LEU A 552 5.08 -2.40 -7.34
CA LEU A 552 5.94 -3.55 -7.65
C LEU A 552 5.44 -4.80 -6.94
N ILE A 553 5.32 -5.90 -7.69
CA ILE A 553 5.17 -7.27 -7.20
C ILE A 553 6.48 -8.00 -7.53
N LEU A 554 7.10 -8.62 -6.53
CA LEU A 554 8.48 -9.12 -6.62
C LEU A 554 8.64 -10.46 -5.90
N ASP A 555 9.11 -11.49 -6.59
CA ASP A 555 9.40 -12.78 -5.95
C ASP A 555 10.68 -12.74 -5.12
N ILE A 556 10.71 -13.50 -4.02
CA ILE A 556 11.87 -13.57 -3.12
C ILE A 556 12.98 -14.45 -3.69
N LYS A 557 12.68 -15.54 -4.40
CA LYS A 557 13.67 -16.54 -4.86
C LYS A 557 13.61 -16.80 -6.37
N PHE A 558 14.50 -16.15 -7.11
CA PHE A 558 14.72 -16.49 -8.51
C PHE A 558 15.35 -17.88 -8.65
N SER A 559 14.76 -18.72 -9.49
CA SER A 559 14.99 -20.18 -9.51
C SER A 559 15.77 -20.70 -10.72
N LYS A 560 15.93 -19.91 -11.79
CA LYS A 560 16.64 -20.25 -13.04
C LYS A 560 18.04 -20.83 -12.78
N PRO A 561 18.32 -22.10 -13.13
CA PRO A 561 19.67 -22.65 -13.09
C PRO A 561 20.52 -22.04 -14.21
N ALA A 562 21.74 -21.63 -13.90
CA ALA A 562 22.68 -21.11 -14.89
C ALA A 562 23.11 -22.20 -15.89
N SER A 563 22.96 -21.90 -17.18
CA SER A 563 23.22 -22.80 -18.31
C SER A 563 24.69 -23.14 -18.54
N SER A 564 25.62 -22.36 -17.98
CA SER A 564 27.05 -22.58 -18.08
C SER A 564 27.77 -22.24 -16.78
N ASP A 565 28.96 -22.81 -16.56
CA ASP A 565 29.76 -22.54 -15.36
C ASP A 565 30.27 -21.09 -15.28
N GLN A 566 30.36 -20.38 -16.41
CA GLN A 566 30.68 -18.94 -16.45
C GLN A 566 29.46 -18.06 -16.11
N GLU A 567 28.24 -18.57 -16.25
CA GLU A 567 27.02 -17.89 -15.80
C GLU A 567 26.74 -18.15 -14.31
N LYS A 568 27.21 -19.28 -13.74
CA LYS A 568 27.07 -19.55 -12.29
C LYS A 568 27.74 -18.47 -11.43
N GLU A 569 28.89 -17.94 -11.85
CA GLU A 569 29.54 -16.81 -11.18
C GLU A 569 28.81 -15.47 -11.36
N ARG A 570 27.87 -15.34 -12.31
CA ARG A 570 27.14 -14.09 -12.57
C ARG A 570 25.70 -14.09 -12.03
N SER A 571 25.03 -15.23 -12.01
CA SER A 571 23.62 -15.35 -11.60
C SER A 571 23.39 -15.47 -10.08
N SER A 572 24.44 -15.34 -9.25
CA SER A 572 24.38 -15.65 -7.81
C SER A 572 24.36 -14.44 -6.87
N PHE A 573 24.10 -13.23 -7.36
CA PHE A 573 24.42 -11.98 -6.61
C PHE A 573 23.27 -11.14 -6.04
N PHE A 574 22.00 -11.46 -6.29
CA PHE A 574 20.88 -10.84 -5.54
C PHE A 574 19.59 -11.67 -5.55
N ASN A 575 18.82 -11.54 -4.47
CA ASN A 575 17.45 -12.04 -4.34
C ASN A 575 16.41 -10.89 -4.22
N GLY A 576 15.11 -11.21 -4.18
CA GLY A 576 14.06 -10.20 -4.11
C GLY A 576 14.07 -9.33 -2.84
N ILE A 577 14.60 -9.86 -1.73
CA ILE A 577 14.75 -9.12 -0.47
C ILE A 577 15.88 -8.08 -0.61
N GLU A 578 16.99 -8.42 -1.26
CA GLU A 578 18.07 -7.47 -1.59
C GLU A 578 17.65 -6.42 -2.63
N LEU A 579 16.91 -6.80 -3.67
CA LEU A 579 16.31 -5.82 -4.60
C LEU A 579 15.39 -4.84 -3.86
N CYS A 580 14.58 -5.31 -2.91
CA CYS A 580 13.78 -4.44 -2.06
C CYS A 580 14.65 -3.46 -1.24
N GLN A 581 15.78 -3.90 -0.67
CA GLN A 581 16.72 -3.01 0.02
C GLN A 581 17.32 -1.95 -0.91
N VAL A 582 17.71 -2.31 -2.14
CA VAL A 582 18.25 -1.36 -3.13
C VAL A 582 17.21 -0.30 -3.49
N ILE A 583 15.97 -0.71 -3.80
CA ILE A 583 14.83 0.19 -4.06
C ILE A 583 14.61 1.16 -2.89
N ARG A 584 14.76 0.68 -1.64
CA ARG A 584 14.54 1.48 -0.43
C ARG A 584 15.66 2.47 -0.11
N ASN A 585 16.88 2.20 -0.58
CA ASN A 585 18.01 3.11 -0.44
C ASN A 585 18.05 4.19 -1.55
N ASP A 586 17.31 4.02 -2.66
CA ASP A 586 17.29 4.98 -3.77
C ASP A 586 16.35 6.18 -3.54
N LEU A 587 16.76 7.37 -4.00
CA LEU A 587 16.08 8.67 -3.78
C LEU A 587 14.88 8.95 -4.71
N ARG A 588 14.64 8.10 -5.72
CA ARG A 588 13.45 8.13 -6.62
C ARG A 588 12.48 7.02 -6.25
N TRP A 589 12.98 5.81 -6.03
CA TRP A 589 12.19 4.60 -5.90
C TRP A 589 11.82 4.20 -4.48
N ASN A 590 12.41 4.78 -3.42
CA ASN A 590 12.05 4.38 -2.06
C ASN A 590 10.54 4.46 -1.78
N ARG A 591 9.80 5.44 -2.33
CA ARG A 591 8.32 5.60 -2.20
C ARG A 591 7.47 4.67 -3.07
N LEU A 592 8.06 3.76 -3.86
CA LEU A 592 7.34 2.73 -4.61
C LEU A 592 6.82 1.64 -3.65
N PRO A 593 5.51 1.29 -3.64
CA PRO A 593 5.02 0.17 -2.87
C PRO A 593 5.55 -1.17 -3.42
N VAL A 594 5.96 -2.08 -2.54
CA VAL A 594 6.50 -3.40 -2.89
C VAL A 594 5.73 -4.49 -2.14
N ILE A 595 5.13 -5.42 -2.89
CA ILE A 595 4.56 -6.68 -2.40
C ILE A 595 5.57 -7.79 -2.71
N LEU A 596 6.00 -8.54 -1.70
CA LEU A 596 6.85 -9.72 -1.92
C LEU A 596 5.99 -10.98 -2.11
N LEU A 597 6.37 -11.85 -3.05
CA LEU A 597 5.85 -13.21 -3.19
C LEU A 597 6.82 -14.23 -2.56
N SER A 598 6.30 -15.34 -2.02
CA SER A 598 7.15 -16.39 -1.44
C SER A 598 6.57 -17.80 -1.58
N VAL A 599 7.42 -18.76 -1.94
CA VAL A 599 7.13 -20.22 -1.88
C VAL A 599 7.08 -20.75 -0.43
N HIS A 600 7.62 -20.00 0.54
CA HIS A 600 7.67 -20.41 1.94
C HIS A 600 6.94 -19.40 2.83
N THR A 601 6.14 -19.91 3.76
CA THR A 601 5.48 -19.16 4.84
C THR A 601 6.33 -19.11 6.11
N ASP A 602 7.64 -19.37 6.03
CA ASP A 602 8.50 -19.34 7.21
C ASP A 602 8.67 -17.92 7.75
N LEU A 603 8.58 -17.82 9.08
CA LEU A 603 8.59 -16.57 9.81
C LEU A 603 9.87 -15.76 9.56
N GLU A 604 11.03 -16.42 9.39
CA GLU A 604 12.31 -15.75 9.11
C GLU A 604 12.28 -15.01 7.76
N THR A 605 11.78 -15.65 6.70
CA THR A 605 11.65 -15.06 5.37
C THR A 605 10.65 -13.89 5.38
N VAL A 606 9.52 -14.03 6.08
CA VAL A 606 8.54 -12.93 6.26
C VAL A 606 9.17 -11.75 7.00
N GLN A 607 9.85 -11.99 8.13
CA GLN A 607 10.54 -10.96 8.90
C GLN A 607 11.61 -10.26 8.05
N ARG A 608 12.44 -11.01 7.33
CA ARG A 608 13.51 -10.47 6.47
C ARG A 608 12.95 -9.61 5.34
N GLY A 609 11.85 -10.02 4.70
CA GLY A 609 11.14 -9.22 3.70
C GLY A 609 10.64 -7.89 4.26
N PHE A 610 9.99 -7.90 5.42
CA PHE A 610 9.58 -6.66 6.08
C PHE A 610 10.76 -5.79 6.55
N MET A 611 11.84 -6.39 7.06
CA MET A 611 13.07 -5.69 7.45
C MET A 611 13.77 -5.02 6.27
N ALA A 612 13.83 -5.66 5.11
CA ALA A 612 14.31 -5.08 3.85
C ALA A 612 13.49 -3.89 3.37
N GLY A 613 12.22 -3.83 3.78
CA GLY A 613 11.36 -2.67 3.57
C GLY A 613 10.10 -2.94 2.77
N ALA A 614 9.76 -4.21 2.46
CA ALA A 614 8.50 -4.54 1.77
C ALA A 614 7.29 -3.96 2.51
N ASP A 615 6.28 -3.50 1.78
CA ASP A 615 5.06 -2.93 2.36
C ASP A 615 4.01 -4.00 2.65
N ASP A 616 4.10 -5.14 1.96
CA ASP A 616 3.23 -6.31 2.07
C ASP A 616 3.94 -7.62 1.65
N PHE A 617 3.32 -8.76 1.96
CA PHE A 617 3.81 -10.11 1.64
C PHE A 617 2.63 -11.02 1.28
N LEU A 618 2.82 -11.91 0.30
CA LEU A 618 1.81 -12.86 -0.16
C LEU A 618 2.43 -14.25 -0.42
N SER A 619 1.84 -15.31 0.14
CA SER A 619 2.32 -16.67 -0.08
C SER A 619 1.88 -17.24 -1.43
N LYS A 620 2.74 -18.03 -2.05
CA LYS A 620 2.43 -18.92 -3.17
C LYS A 620 1.86 -20.24 -2.59
N PRO A 621 0.80 -20.86 -3.13
CA PRO A 621 0.03 -20.43 -4.30
C PRO A 621 -0.79 -19.16 -4.04
N VAL A 622 -0.78 -18.25 -5.02
CA VAL A 622 -1.40 -16.93 -4.90
C VAL A 622 -2.92 -17.03 -4.98
N VAL A 623 -3.60 -16.62 -3.91
CA VAL A 623 -5.07 -16.51 -3.87
C VAL A 623 -5.51 -15.25 -4.63
N ALA A 624 -6.40 -15.42 -5.61
CA ALA A 624 -6.82 -14.35 -6.51
C ALA A 624 -7.52 -13.16 -5.81
N SER A 625 -8.43 -13.44 -4.87
CA SER A 625 -9.13 -12.40 -4.11
C SER A 625 -8.19 -11.61 -3.21
N GLU A 626 -7.33 -12.30 -2.44
CA GLU A 626 -6.32 -11.63 -1.61
C GLU A 626 -5.36 -10.80 -2.46
N LEU A 627 -4.84 -11.33 -3.57
CA LEU A 627 -4.00 -10.57 -4.50
C LEU A 627 -4.68 -9.26 -4.95
N LEU A 628 -5.91 -9.34 -5.44
CA LEU A 628 -6.67 -8.18 -5.93
C LEU A 628 -6.87 -7.13 -4.85
N ILE A 629 -7.21 -7.55 -3.63
CA ILE A 629 -7.42 -6.66 -2.48
C ILE A 629 -6.11 -6.01 -2.02
N ARG A 630 -5.03 -6.79 -1.89
CA ARG A 630 -3.68 -6.30 -1.55
C ARG A 630 -3.20 -5.28 -2.58
N VAL A 631 -3.29 -5.60 -3.87
CA VAL A 631 -2.95 -4.70 -5.00
C VAL A 631 -3.77 -3.41 -4.93
N ARG A 632 -5.11 -3.50 -4.82
CA ARG A 632 -6.00 -2.34 -4.76
C ARG A 632 -5.72 -1.45 -3.55
N SER A 633 -5.42 -2.04 -2.39
CA SER A 633 -5.05 -1.32 -1.16
C SER A 633 -3.74 -0.54 -1.32
N ARG A 634 -2.67 -1.18 -1.79
CA ARG A 634 -1.38 -0.51 -2.00
C ARG A 634 -1.43 0.56 -3.11
N LEU A 635 -2.22 0.35 -4.17
CA LEU A 635 -2.48 1.37 -5.21
C LEU A 635 -3.31 2.55 -4.71
N LYS A 636 -4.36 2.32 -3.91
CA LYS A 636 -5.13 3.40 -3.25
C LYS A 636 -4.22 4.26 -2.37
N GLN A 637 -3.35 3.62 -1.58
CA GLN A 637 -2.37 4.31 -0.75
C GLN A 637 -1.33 5.07 -1.59
N ARG A 638 -0.83 4.51 -2.70
CA ARG A 638 0.05 5.22 -3.66
C ARG A 638 -0.60 6.45 -4.27
N LYS A 639 -1.87 6.37 -4.69
CA LYS A 639 -2.65 7.54 -5.16
C LYS A 639 -2.73 8.61 -4.05
N MET A 640 -3.00 8.21 -2.80
CA MET A 640 -3.08 9.15 -1.68
C MET A 640 -1.73 9.84 -1.37
N TRP A 641 -0.60 9.12 -1.44
CA TRP A 641 0.72 9.73 -1.32
C TRP A 641 1.06 10.69 -2.46
N LYS A 642 0.59 10.43 -3.69
CA LYS A 642 0.69 11.40 -4.80
C LYS A 642 -0.15 12.66 -4.57
N ILE A 643 -1.27 12.58 -3.83
CA ILE A 643 -2.12 13.73 -3.49
C ILE A 643 -1.46 14.59 -2.37
N ILE A 644 -0.89 13.96 -1.33
CA ILE A 644 -0.18 14.62 -0.21
C ILE A 644 1.11 15.37 -0.63
N GLU A 645 1.47 15.34 -1.92
CA GLU A 645 2.61 16.05 -2.49
C GLU A 645 2.26 17.39 -3.16
N TYR A 646 0.97 17.72 -3.34
CA TYR A 646 0.48 18.96 -3.97
C TYR A 646 -0.52 19.73 -3.10
N ASP A 647 -0.59 21.04 -3.32
CA ASP A 647 -1.47 21.97 -2.62
C ASP A 647 -2.85 21.98 -3.30
N GLU A 648 -3.91 21.58 -2.59
CA GLU A 648 -5.25 21.37 -3.16
C GLU A 648 -5.87 22.63 -3.78
N LEU A 649 -5.51 23.81 -3.26
CA LEU A 649 -6.02 25.09 -3.74
C LEU A 649 -5.35 25.55 -5.05
N THR A 650 -4.04 25.34 -5.16
CA THR A 650 -3.20 25.96 -6.20
C THR A 650 -2.65 24.99 -7.24
N GLY A 651 -2.67 23.69 -6.96
CA GLY A 651 -2.21 22.63 -7.86
C GLY A 651 -0.70 22.61 -8.09
N VAL A 652 0.10 23.28 -7.27
CA VAL A 652 1.58 23.22 -7.28
C VAL A 652 2.09 22.34 -6.12
N SER A 653 3.36 21.92 -6.13
CA SER A 653 3.88 21.04 -5.09
C SER A 653 3.91 21.71 -3.71
N LEU A 654 3.60 20.97 -2.64
CA LEU A 654 3.76 21.45 -1.27
C LEU A 654 5.26 21.61 -0.92
N ARG A 655 5.59 22.58 -0.06
CA ARG A 655 6.96 22.92 0.40
C ARG A 655 7.91 21.74 0.54
N ARG A 656 7.47 20.65 1.20
CA ARG A 656 8.27 19.42 1.40
C ARG A 656 8.67 18.75 0.07
N LYS A 657 7.71 18.53 -0.83
CA LYS A 657 7.94 17.92 -2.15
C LYS A 657 8.81 18.82 -3.03
N ALA A 658 8.52 20.12 -3.02
CA ALA A 658 9.31 21.11 -3.76
C ALA A 658 10.78 21.10 -3.29
N LEU A 659 11.05 21.05 -1.99
CA LEU A 659 12.40 20.97 -1.44
C LEU A 659 13.14 19.68 -1.85
N GLU A 660 12.45 18.52 -1.86
CA GLU A 660 12.99 17.25 -2.34
C GLU A 660 13.39 17.33 -3.84
N ASP A 661 12.51 17.85 -4.69
CA ASP A 661 12.75 17.93 -6.14
C ASP A 661 13.79 19.01 -6.51
N LEU A 662 13.79 20.17 -5.84
CA LEU A 662 14.79 21.23 -6.03
C LEU A 662 16.20 20.74 -5.69
N THR A 663 16.34 19.98 -4.61
CA THR A 663 17.63 19.38 -4.21
C THR A 663 18.11 18.37 -5.26
N ARG A 664 17.21 17.52 -5.77
CA ARG A 664 17.49 16.58 -6.88
C ARG A 664 17.93 17.33 -8.15
N ALA A 665 17.22 18.40 -8.52
CA ALA A 665 17.49 19.20 -9.71
C ALA A 665 18.86 19.91 -9.67
N ILE A 666 19.24 20.45 -8.50
CA ILE A 666 20.57 21.05 -8.29
C ILE A 666 21.67 20.03 -8.55
N HIS A 667 21.59 18.82 -7.97
CA HIS A 667 22.61 17.79 -8.20
C HIS A 667 22.67 17.29 -9.65
N LEU A 668 21.52 17.19 -10.33
CA LEU A 668 21.48 16.86 -11.76
C LEU A 668 22.14 17.95 -12.63
N ALA A 669 21.80 19.23 -12.39
CA ALA A 669 22.40 20.36 -13.09
C ALA A 669 23.92 20.47 -12.83
N GLN A 670 24.37 20.24 -11.59
CA GLN A 670 25.78 20.16 -11.23
C GLN A 670 26.52 19.08 -12.05
N ARG A 671 25.97 17.86 -12.08
CA ARG A 671 26.56 16.69 -12.76
C ARG A 671 26.56 16.83 -14.28
N GLN A 672 25.52 17.42 -14.87
CA GLN A 672 25.40 17.60 -16.32
C GLN A 672 26.03 18.91 -16.83
N GLY A 673 26.48 19.78 -15.93
CA GLY A 673 27.04 21.09 -16.28
C GLY A 673 26.02 22.14 -16.73
N GLN A 674 24.72 21.84 -16.65
CA GLN A 674 23.64 22.71 -17.10
C GLN A 674 23.41 23.91 -16.16
N PRO A 675 22.93 25.06 -16.67
CA PRO A 675 22.50 26.17 -15.84
C PRO A 675 21.20 25.81 -15.10
N PHE A 676 21.09 26.28 -13.86
CA PHE A 676 19.90 26.16 -13.03
C PHE A 676 19.72 27.46 -12.25
N CYS A 677 18.48 27.93 -12.14
CA CYS A 677 18.15 29.08 -11.32
C CYS A 677 16.92 28.84 -10.45
N LEU A 678 16.97 29.36 -9.23
CA LEU A 678 15.94 29.30 -8.20
C LEU A 678 15.33 30.69 -8.05
N ALA A 679 14.00 30.78 -8.12
CA ALA A 679 13.27 32.01 -7.85
C ALA A 679 12.31 31.84 -6.67
N ILE A 680 12.16 32.88 -5.85
CA ILE A 680 11.15 32.99 -4.79
C ILE A 680 10.23 34.15 -5.16
N LEU A 681 8.92 33.91 -5.14
CA LEU A 681 7.86 34.80 -5.61
C LEU A 681 6.85 35.05 -4.48
N ASP A 682 6.33 36.27 -4.39
CA ASP A 682 5.47 36.73 -3.30
C ASP A 682 4.38 37.67 -3.83
N LEU A 683 3.12 37.38 -3.53
CA LEU A 683 1.98 38.17 -4.02
C LEU A 683 1.89 39.54 -3.33
N ASP A 684 2.06 40.61 -4.10
CA ASP A 684 2.19 41.96 -3.58
C ASP A 684 0.92 42.40 -2.83
N HIS A 685 1.07 42.68 -1.53
CA HIS A 685 -0.01 43.11 -0.64
C HIS A 685 -1.16 42.09 -0.50
N PHE A 686 -0.93 40.79 -0.69
CA PHE A 686 -1.98 39.77 -0.63
C PHE A 686 -2.80 39.78 0.66
N LYS A 687 -2.19 40.08 1.83
CA LYS A 687 -2.97 40.32 3.05
C LYS A 687 -4.09 41.38 2.88
N ARG A 688 -3.85 42.50 2.18
CA ARG A 688 -4.91 43.49 1.90
C ARG A 688 -6.02 42.92 1.03
N VAL A 689 -5.73 41.98 0.13
CA VAL A 689 -6.76 41.31 -0.69
C VAL A 689 -7.69 40.51 0.21
N ASN A 690 -7.14 39.75 1.17
CA ASN A 690 -7.93 39.04 2.18
C ASN A 690 -8.72 40.01 3.08
N ASP A 691 -8.05 41.01 3.66
CA ASP A 691 -8.64 41.98 4.59
C ASP A 691 -9.77 42.82 3.94
N GLN A 692 -9.73 43.04 2.61
CA GLN A 692 -10.67 43.89 1.88
C GLN A 692 -11.76 43.12 1.10
N TYR A 693 -11.46 41.91 0.61
CA TYR A 693 -12.37 41.14 -0.26
C TYR A 693 -12.71 39.73 0.27
N GLY A 694 -12.23 39.37 1.46
CA GLY A 694 -12.47 38.07 2.09
C GLY A 694 -11.53 36.97 1.60
N HIS A 695 -11.36 35.94 2.44
CA HIS A 695 -10.42 34.83 2.18
C HIS A 695 -10.75 34.04 0.91
N GLU A 696 -12.04 33.81 0.61
CA GLU A 696 -12.46 33.15 -0.64
C GLU A 696 -11.95 33.88 -1.90
N THR A 697 -11.91 35.21 -1.87
CA THR A 697 -11.36 36.01 -2.97
C THR A 697 -9.83 35.89 -3.04
N GLY A 698 -9.16 35.79 -1.88
CA GLY A 698 -7.71 35.49 -1.81
C GLY A 698 -7.38 34.10 -2.35
N ASP A 699 -8.21 33.10 -2.04
CA ASP A 699 -8.05 31.73 -2.51
C ASP A 699 -8.22 31.63 -4.04
N LEU A 700 -9.16 32.37 -4.63
CA LEU A 700 -9.27 32.52 -6.09
C LEU A 700 -7.99 33.13 -6.72
N VAL A 701 -7.37 34.12 -6.08
CA VAL A 701 -6.11 34.74 -6.53
C VAL A 701 -4.95 33.73 -6.46
N LEU A 702 -4.83 33.00 -5.34
CA LEU A 702 -3.82 31.94 -5.15
C LEU A 702 -3.98 30.82 -6.19
N SER A 703 -5.21 30.33 -6.39
CA SER A 703 -5.50 29.26 -7.35
C SER A 703 -5.17 29.68 -8.78
N TYR A 704 -5.56 30.90 -9.17
CA TYR A 704 -5.20 31.46 -10.48
C TYR A 704 -3.67 31.58 -10.65
N PHE A 705 -2.95 32.03 -9.62
CA PHE A 705 -1.49 32.18 -9.69
C PHE A 705 -0.77 30.82 -9.81
N GLY A 706 -1.17 29.82 -9.04
CA GLY A 706 -0.66 28.45 -9.17
C GLY A 706 -0.90 27.85 -10.57
N GLN A 707 -2.11 28.03 -11.11
CA GLN A 707 -2.41 27.64 -12.50
C GLN A 707 -1.58 28.41 -13.54
N LEU A 708 -1.33 29.69 -13.33
CA LEU A 708 -0.55 30.54 -14.24
C LEU A 708 0.93 30.13 -14.27
N LEU A 709 1.49 29.77 -13.11
CA LEU A 709 2.82 29.19 -13.00
C LEU A 709 2.89 27.83 -13.72
N ASN A 710 1.99 26.89 -13.38
CA ASN A 710 1.91 25.57 -14.03
C ASN A 710 1.77 25.64 -15.56
N LYS A 711 1.07 26.66 -16.10
CA LYS A 711 0.90 26.89 -17.55
C LYS A 711 2.09 27.62 -18.22
N SER A 712 3.08 28.10 -17.45
CA SER A 712 4.18 28.93 -17.96
C SER A 712 5.58 28.30 -17.85
N PHE A 713 5.69 27.14 -17.21
CA PHE A 713 6.92 26.36 -17.06
C PHE A 713 6.76 24.96 -17.66
N ARG A 714 7.87 24.21 -17.79
CA ARG A 714 7.89 22.85 -18.34
C ARG A 714 7.66 21.82 -17.23
N SER A 715 7.30 20.59 -17.60
CA SER A 715 7.20 19.44 -16.67
C SER A 715 8.51 19.05 -15.97
N GLN A 716 9.66 19.55 -16.44
CA GLN A 716 10.97 19.41 -15.80
C GLN A 716 11.30 20.55 -14.80
N ASP A 717 10.57 21.66 -14.86
CA ASP A 717 10.76 22.81 -13.97
C ASP A 717 9.93 22.57 -12.69
N ILE A 718 10.49 22.89 -11.52
CA ILE A 718 9.86 22.64 -10.22
C ILE A 718 9.07 23.88 -9.82
N ILE A 719 7.82 23.72 -9.40
CA ILE A 719 6.98 24.79 -8.84
C ILE A 719 6.41 24.31 -7.53
N GLY A 720 6.51 25.11 -6.47
CA GLY A 720 5.86 24.79 -5.21
C GLY A 720 5.43 25.99 -4.38
N ARG A 721 4.46 25.76 -3.49
CA ARG A 721 3.96 26.74 -2.52
C ARG A 721 4.78 26.61 -1.24
N TRP A 722 5.41 27.68 -0.81
CA TRP A 722 6.37 27.68 0.30
C TRP A 722 5.71 28.01 1.65
N GLY A 723 4.67 28.85 1.62
CA GLY A 723 3.78 29.13 2.74
C GLY A 723 2.90 30.34 2.43
N GLY A 724 1.59 30.28 2.73
CA GLY A 724 0.68 31.41 2.55
C GLY A 724 0.65 31.96 1.11
N GLU A 725 1.26 33.14 0.93
CA GLU A 725 1.39 33.90 -0.32
C GLU A 725 2.74 33.71 -1.07
N GLU A 726 3.65 32.90 -0.51
CA GLU A 726 4.98 32.61 -1.07
C GLU A 726 5.01 31.35 -1.96
N PHE A 727 5.68 31.47 -3.11
CA PHE A 727 5.91 30.40 -4.09
C PHE A 727 7.39 30.32 -4.48
N VAL A 728 7.86 29.14 -4.87
CA VAL A 728 9.24 28.89 -5.31
C VAL A 728 9.23 28.19 -6.67
N VAL A 729 10.13 28.60 -7.56
CA VAL A 729 10.32 28.01 -8.90
C VAL A 729 11.78 27.64 -9.13
N GLY A 730 12.05 26.38 -9.47
CA GLY A 730 13.36 25.89 -9.91
C GLY A 730 13.36 25.59 -11.41
N MET A 731 14.16 26.32 -12.17
CA MET A 731 14.19 26.24 -13.64
C MET A 731 15.41 25.44 -14.11
N ILE A 732 15.19 24.33 -14.82
CA ILE A 732 16.27 23.45 -15.29
C ILE A 732 16.66 23.81 -16.73
N GLY A 733 17.95 24.07 -16.95
CA GLY A 733 18.48 24.44 -18.26
C GLY A 733 18.21 25.90 -18.64
N MET A 734 18.09 26.79 -17.65
CA MET A 734 17.90 28.24 -17.86
C MET A 734 18.88 29.04 -17.00
N THR A 735 19.39 30.14 -17.56
CA THR A 735 20.14 31.17 -16.83
C THR A 735 19.21 32.11 -16.06
N LYS A 736 19.75 32.89 -15.11
CA LYS A 736 18.96 33.89 -14.38
C LYS A 736 18.38 34.98 -15.28
N LEU A 737 19.03 35.32 -16.40
CA LEU A 737 18.51 36.29 -17.36
C LEU A 737 17.25 35.77 -18.08
N GLU A 738 17.27 34.50 -18.49
CA GLU A 738 16.12 33.83 -19.11
C GLU A 738 15.00 33.59 -18.10
N GLY A 739 15.36 33.23 -16.87
CA GLY A 739 14.45 33.08 -15.74
C GLY A 739 13.73 34.40 -15.38
N SER A 740 14.46 35.49 -15.19
CA SER A 740 13.89 36.83 -14.97
C SER A 740 12.92 37.20 -16.10
N LYS A 741 13.35 37.08 -17.35
CA LYS A 741 12.51 37.42 -18.50
C LYS A 741 11.25 36.55 -18.58
N ARG A 742 11.30 35.28 -18.19
CA ARG A 742 10.10 34.43 -18.11
C ARG A 742 9.17 34.86 -16.97
N LEU A 743 9.72 35.19 -15.81
CA LEU A 743 8.95 35.65 -14.65
C LEU A 743 8.31 37.03 -14.89
N GLU A 744 8.99 37.95 -15.58
CA GLU A 744 8.43 39.23 -16.04
C GLU A 744 7.21 39.03 -16.96
N ASN A 745 7.27 38.06 -17.89
CA ASN A 745 6.13 37.70 -18.74
C ASN A 745 4.97 37.07 -17.95
N ILE A 746 5.23 36.45 -16.79
CA ILE A 746 4.20 35.92 -15.89
C ILE A 746 3.60 37.04 -15.03
N LEU A 747 4.43 37.98 -14.58
CA LEU A 747 4.04 39.18 -13.85
C LEU A 747 3.08 40.06 -14.66
N GLU A 748 3.36 40.30 -15.94
CA GLU A 748 2.43 41.03 -16.80
C GLU A 748 1.15 40.25 -17.12
N LYS A 749 1.18 38.90 -17.18
CA LYS A 749 -0.06 38.12 -17.30
C LYS A 749 -0.95 38.28 -16.05
N LEU A 750 -0.38 38.20 -14.85
CA LEU A 750 -1.14 38.38 -13.59
C LEU A 750 -1.67 39.82 -13.46
N ASN A 751 -0.81 40.82 -13.72
CA ASN A 751 -1.15 42.24 -13.67
C ASN A 751 -2.27 42.65 -14.66
N ASN A 752 -2.41 41.94 -15.78
CA ASN A 752 -3.47 42.17 -16.76
C ASN A 752 -4.72 41.31 -16.55
N TYR A 753 -4.70 40.35 -15.63
CA TYR A 753 -5.90 39.64 -15.20
C TYR A 753 -6.71 40.50 -14.22
N LEU A 754 -8.02 40.59 -14.46
CA LEU A 754 -8.95 41.36 -13.63
C LEU A 754 -9.72 40.39 -12.74
N PHE A 755 -9.44 40.43 -11.44
CA PHE A 755 -10.19 39.68 -10.44
C PHE A 755 -11.48 40.43 -10.10
N VAL A 756 -12.57 39.70 -9.90
CA VAL A 756 -13.87 40.25 -9.46
C VAL A 756 -14.22 39.58 -8.14
N ALA A 757 -14.32 40.39 -7.07
CA ALA A 757 -14.72 39.90 -5.76
C ALA A 757 -16.24 39.62 -5.71
N ALA A 758 -16.70 38.85 -4.72
CA ALA A 758 -18.12 38.51 -4.54
C ALA A 758 -19.05 39.74 -4.40
N ASN A 759 -18.51 40.90 -4.00
CA ASN A 759 -19.22 42.18 -3.93
C ASN A 759 -19.25 42.97 -5.26
N GLY A 760 -18.82 42.36 -6.38
CA GLY A 760 -18.75 42.98 -7.70
C GLY A 760 -17.55 43.91 -7.94
N THR A 761 -16.72 44.17 -6.92
CA THR A 761 -15.54 45.05 -7.08
C THR A 761 -14.48 44.36 -7.93
N SER A 762 -14.04 45.04 -8.99
CA SER A 762 -12.94 44.59 -9.85
C SER A 762 -11.60 45.13 -9.37
N PHE A 763 -10.57 44.27 -9.29
CA PHE A 763 -9.22 44.62 -8.85
C PHE A 763 -8.13 43.82 -9.58
N ARG A 764 -6.87 44.16 -9.36
CA ARG A 764 -5.69 43.52 -9.96
C ARG A 764 -4.68 43.15 -8.88
N VAL A 765 -3.84 42.16 -9.16
CA VAL A 765 -2.79 41.66 -8.26
C VAL A 765 -1.47 41.59 -9.02
N THR A 766 -0.35 41.79 -8.31
CA THR A 766 1.01 41.68 -8.83
C THR A 766 1.84 40.77 -7.92
N PHE A 767 3.06 40.43 -8.32
CA PHE A 767 4.02 39.78 -7.43
C PHE A 767 5.40 40.42 -7.54
N SER A 768 6.15 40.32 -6.44
CA SER A 768 7.59 40.56 -6.41
C SER A 768 8.34 39.23 -6.49
N GLY A 769 9.52 39.23 -7.10
CA GLY A 769 10.34 38.03 -7.27
C GLY A 769 11.83 38.30 -7.07
N GLY A 770 12.52 37.37 -6.42
CA GLY A 770 13.98 37.31 -6.37
C GLY A 770 14.50 36.03 -7.02
N ILE A 771 15.58 36.10 -7.80
CA ILE A 771 16.13 34.94 -8.53
C ILE A 771 17.65 34.80 -8.38
N ALA A 772 18.12 33.60 -8.04
CA ALA A 772 19.53 33.24 -7.86
C ALA A 772 19.94 32.12 -8.83
N GLN A 773 21.21 32.07 -9.23
CA GLN A 773 21.75 31.07 -10.15
C GLN A 773 22.78 30.16 -9.49
N LEU A 774 22.67 28.85 -9.76
CA LEU A 774 23.64 27.84 -9.40
C LEU A 774 25.06 28.23 -9.88
N ARG A 775 26.07 27.97 -9.06
CA ARG A 775 27.49 28.36 -9.22
C ARG A 775 27.78 29.87 -9.12
N GLU A 776 26.83 30.78 -9.36
CA GLU A 776 27.02 32.23 -9.16
C GLU A 776 26.62 32.72 -7.76
N ASN A 777 25.64 32.04 -7.16
CA ASN A 777 25.02 32.39 -5.88
C ASN A 777 25.11 31.24 -4.86
N GLY A 778 26.00 30.28 -5.10
CA GLY A 778 26.20 29.07 -4.29
C GLY A 778 25.99 27.76 -5.05
N ASN A 779 26.30 26.66 -4.36
CA ASN A 779 26.21 25.29 -4.87
C ASN A 779 25.18 24.42 -4.14
N GLU A 780 24.44 24.97 -3.18
CA GLU A 780 23.48 24.26 -2.35
C GLU A 780 22.15 25.02 -2.31
N LEU A 781 21.04 24.30 -2.08
CA LEU A 781 19.71 24.89 -2.07
C LEU A 781 19.58 26.02 -1.03
N GLN A 782 20.23 25.89 0.14
CA GLN A 782 20.18 26.92 1.18
C GLN A 782 20.87 28.23 0.75
N MET A 783 22.04 28.17 0.12
CA MET A 783 22.72 29.37 -0.40
C MET A 783 21.90 30.05 -1.49
N LEU A 784 21.36 29.27 -2.44
CA LEU A 784 20.50 29.80 -3.51
C LEU A 784 19.21 30.40 -2.97
N TYR A 785 18.62 29.78 -1.95
CA TYR A 785 17.44 30.31 -1.27
C TYR A 785 17.73 31.65 -0.62
N THR A 786 18.79 31.76 0.20
CA THR A 786 19.16 33.03 0.86
C THR A 786 19.47 34.14 -0.15
N ALA A 787 20.15 33.83 -1.26
CA ALA A 787 20.42 34.80 -2.31
C ALA A 787 19.14 35.27 -3.05
N ALA A 788 18.20 34.35 -3.32
CA ALA A 788 16.92 34.68 -3.94
C ALA A 788 16.00 35.46 -2.98
N ASP A 789 16.03 35.15 -1.68
CA ASP A 789 15.26 35.82 -0.63
C ASP A 789 15.74 37.26 -0.41
N GLN A 790 17.06 37.49 -0.40
CA GLN A 790 17.65 38.82 -0.40
C GLN A 790 17.25 39.64 -1.65
N ALA A 791 17.26 39.04 -2.83
CA ALA A 791 16.80 39.69 -4.06
C ALA A 791 15.29 39.99 -4.04
N LEU A 792 14.47 39.12 -3.43
CA LEU A 792 13.04 39.34 -3.22
C LEU A 792 12.79 40.50 -2.24
N TYR A 793 13.56 40.60 -1.17
CA TYR A 793 13.51 41.72 -0.24
C TYR A 793 13.82 43.05 -0.94
N GLN A 794 14.89 43.10 -1.74
CA GLN A 794 15.21 44.24 -2.59
C GLN A 794 14.08 44.58 -3.57
N ALA A 795 13.41 43.58 -4.16
CA ALA A 795 12.27 43.80 -5.05
C ALA A 795 11.08 44.45 -4.32
N LYS A 796 10.81 44.03 -3.08
CA LYS A 796 9.78 44.61 -2.20
C LYS A 796 10.13 46.04 -1.78
N GLU A 797 11.38 46.34 -1.44
CA GLU A 797 11.85 47.69 -1.06
C GLU A 797 11.86 48.67 -2.23
N ALA A 798 12.34 48.26 -3.40
CA ALA A 798 12.44 49.11 -4.59
C ALA A 798 11.07 49.54 -5.18
N GLY A 799 9.96 49.09 -4.59
CA GLY A 799 8.59 49.49 -4.94
C GLY A 799 7.71 48.37 -5.51
N ARG A 800 8.04 47.09 -5.26
CA ARG A 800 7.25 45.90 -5.66
C ARG A 800 7.06 45.76 -7.19
N ARG A 801 6.25 44.79 -7.63
CA ARG A 801 5.95 44.46 -9.04
C ARG A 801 7.22 44.42 -9.90
N ARG A 802 8.18 43.55 -9.55
CA ARG A 802 9.40 43.32 -10.34
C ARG A 802 10.10 42.03 -9.95
N ILE A 803 11.00 41.60 -10.83
CA ILE A 803 11.95 40.52 -10.58
C ILE A 803 13.34 41.14 -10.41
N ILE A 804 14.06 40.79 -9.34
CA ILE A 804 15.47 41.16 -9.15
C ILE A 804 16.33 39.90 -9.16
N ALA A 805 17.43 39.94 -9.90
CA ALA A 805 18.41 38.86 -9.93
C ALA A 805 19.51 39.12 -8.91
N ALA A 806 19.85 38.09 -8.12
CA ALA A 806 20.88 38.17 -7.09
C ALA A 806 22.26 38.50 -7.69
N GLU A 807 22.94 39.46 -7.06
CA GLU A 807 24.33 39.81 -7.34
C GLU A 807 25.25 38.62 -7.07
N LYS A 808 26.41 38.57 -7.75
CA LYS A 808 27.36 37.47 -7.56
C LYS A 808 27.89 37.48 -6.13
N SER A 809 27.81 36.32 -5.47
CA SER A 809 28.50 36.11 -4.20
C SER A 809 29.99 36.30 -4.45
N GLN A 810 30.60 37.31 -3.85
CA GLN A 810 32.06 37.42 -3.84
C GLN A 810 32.62 36.19 -3.10
N PRO A 811 33.68 35.55 -3.60
CA PRO A 811 34.35 34.51 -2.83
C PRO A 811 34.94 35.16 -1.57
N ASN A 812 34.70 34.55 -0.41
CA ASN A 812 35.35 34.99 0.82
C ASN A 812 36.87 34.84 0.66
N ASN A 813 37.60 35.93 0.89
CA ASN A 813 39.05 35.91 1.16
C ASN A 813 39.31 35.51 2.62
#